data_AF-A0A6G5R2U5-F1
#
_entry.id   AF-A0A6G5R2U5-F1
#
_cell.length_a   1.000
_cell.length_b   1.000
_cell.length_c   1.000
_cell.angle_alpha   90.00
_cell.angle_beta   90.00
_cell.angle_gamma   90.00
#
_symmetry.space_group_name_H-M   'P 1'
#
loop_
_entity.id
_entity.type
_entity.pdbx_description
1 polymer ?
#
loop_
_entity_poly.entity_id
_entity_poly.type
_entity_poly.pdbx_seq_one_letter_code
_entity_poly.pdbx_strand_id
1 'polypeptide(L)'
;MKQIAFLIFIAIFFTSCSKNALTPKNDAEKSLNKESMGRISYLNLDIEQDELSLPTNQKNLKFDAEALLKKRFGVLYLKKPPVSKKEAFWAINLYKNSKNRQYYGLNFKPIKDEWFYNLQTSANTPAFGTLSLPAITTANTSLRNLPTDEPIFINPARAGEGYPFDYLQLSTISIGTPVLLSHYSLDRAWAFVGSDNAWAWIKANDIQILSHQEVKELTNSNFITITKDKSPVYNANGNFLFFARVGAILPFIKQDEYKFYGEIYTRSGVKKYEISKQISATYPLIFNDQNIKKLASGMLEQPYGWGGFGDNRDCSLFTQDFLGEFGIWLPRNSLAQSKIGKQISLENLSNEEKIKKIKDEALPYLTLLHLPGHIMLYAGIKDGTPIVIHDMWGLKTKNDGRALVGGVAITSLEIGQDREDIDSKNLLISKIDSMNILVPKPTLQDIIAKAYDVNISENSVIFKDGTTEIFDDKKAKNKEELLNSADIEDIFADEYPLFKPLTLPINDAGRYRNYALLDKIYGADEKSIRANLVDVIWLKNHVNKKFKFNSKNGAAKALEAVSKELDELIGKEPEMIKFLDNPSGTFNYRLIAKTNRKSAHAYGIAIDINTDKSDYWQWSKDGVYKNQIPESIVKIFEKHGFIWGGRWISFDTMHFEYRPEFLYRW
;
A
#
# COMPACT_ATOMS: atom_id res chain seq x y z
N MET A 1 27.48 40.89 77.52
CA MET A 1 27.98 39.84 78.45
C MET A 1 27.27 38.55 78.06
N LYS A 2 27.94 37.72 77.24
CA LYS A 2 28.60 36.44 77.60
C LYS A 2 27.59 35.33 77.94
N GLN A 3 27.36 34.37 77.02
CA GLN A 3 28.12 33.10 76.76
C GLN A 3 27.62 31.98 77.70
N ILE A 4 27.06 30.84 77.24
CA ILE A 4 27.70 29.60 76.67
C ILE A 4 26.51 28.64 76.41
N ALA A 5 26.25 28.05 75.23
CA ALA A 5 26.96 27.09 74.36
C ALA A 5 26.71 25.60 74.67
N PHE A 6 26.06 24.88 73.74
CA PHE A 6 26.34 23.51 73.22
C PHE A 6 25.26 23.18 72.15
N LEU A 7 25.43 23.22 70.83
CA LEU A 7 26.29 22.51 69.87
C LEU A 7 26.06 20.98 69.77
N ILE A 8 25.22 20.57 68.82
CA ILE A 8 25.46 19.40 67.94
C ILE A 8 25.07 19.80 66.51
N PHE A 9 26.00 19.55 65.60
CA PHE A 9 26.10 20.03 64.23
C PHE A 9 26.31 18.79 63.36
N ILE A 10 25.46 18.51 62.37
CA ILE A 10 25.85 17.76 61.15
C ILE A 10 25.05 18.32 59.97
N ALA A 11 25.64 19.30 59.30
CA ALA A 11 25.39 19.60 57.90
C ALA A 11 26.60 19.07 57.13
N ILE A 12 26.40 18.10 56.22
CA ILE A 12 27.45 17.55 55.36
C ILE A 12 27.02 17.69 53.89
N PHE A 13 27.69 18.62 53.24
CA PHE A 13 28.24 18.61 51.88
C PHE A 13 27.34 18.32 50.67
N PHE A 14 26.98 19.40 49.96
CA PHE A 14 26.99 19.42 48.49
C PHE A 14 27.75 20.67 48.03
N THR A 15 29.04 20.53 47.74
CA THR A 15 29.76 21.28 46.68
C THR A 15 31.20 20.77 46.52
N SER A 16 31.61 20.66 45.26
CA SER A 16 32.98 20.63 44.73
C SER A 16 33.78 19.32 44.75
N CYS A 17 33.91 18.70 43.56
CA CYS A 17 35.14 18.87 42.76
C CYS A 17 34.87 18.52 41.28
N SER A 18 34.82 19.56 40.44
CA SER A 18 35.14 19.47 39.01
C SER A 18 36.65 19.57 38.87
N LYS A 19 37.25 18.65 38.10
CA LYS A 19 38.32 18.90 37.10
C LYS A 19 38.94 17.56 36.69
N ASN A 20 38.44 16.99 35.60
CA ASN A 20 39.30 16.40 34.60
C ASN A 20 38.70 16.80 33.25
N ALA A 21 39.35 17.77 32.60
CA ALA A 21 39.13 18.07 31.21
C ALA A 21 39.60 16.84 30.41
N LEU A 22 38.66 15.97 30.08
CA LEU A 22 38.87 14.95 29.05
C LEU A 22 38.43 15.59 27.74
N THR A 23 39.41 16.00 26.95
CA THR A 23 39.29 16.04 25.49
C THR A 23 38.52 14.81 25.03
N PRO A 24 37.48 14.91 24.17
CA PRO A 24 36.86 13.73 23.61
C PRO A 24 37.88 13.07 22.67
N LYS A 25 38.56 12.05 23.17
CA LYS A 25 39.20 11.04 22.32
C LYS A 25 38.09 10.13 21.82
N ASN A 26 38.12 9.87 20.52
CA ASN A 26 37.27 8.94 19.75
C ASN A 26 37.41 7.46 20.19
N ASP A 27 37.22 7.17 21.48
CA ASP A 27 37.34 5.80 22.02
C ASP A 27 36.01 5.26 22.58
N ALA A 28 34.93 6.07 22.60
CA ALA A 28 33.61 5.65 23.13
C ALA A 28 32.83 4.69 22.22
N GLU A 29 33.12 4.63 20.92
CA GLU A 29 32.45 3.69 20.00
C GLU A 29 33.00 2.26 20.08
N LYS A 30 34.17 2.04 20.70
CA LYS A 30 34.79 0.70 20.77
C LYS A 30 34.48 -0.10 22.03
N SER A 31 33.82 0.48 23.06
CA SER A 31 33.63 -0.19 24.36
C SER A 31 32.24 -0.80 24.61
N LEU A 32 31.24 -0.56 23.76
CA LEU A 32 29.89 -1.17 23.94
C LEU A 32 29.85 -2.68 23.60
N ASN A 33 30.85 -3.19 22.89
CA ASN A 33 30.88 -4.57 22.39
C ASN A 33 31.17 -5.66 23.44
N LYS A 34 31.13 -5.36 24.74
CA LYS A 34 31.43 -6.35 25.80
C LYS A 34 30.40 -6.50 26.92
N GLU A 35 29.38 -5.66 27.02
CA GLU A 35 28.37 -5.82 28.08
C GLU A 35 27.12 -6.52 27.54
N SER A 36 26.95 -7.80 27.89
CA SER A 36 25.69 -8.51 27.69
C SER A 36 24.74 -8.22 28.85
N MET A 37 23.51 -7.80 28.54
CA MET A 37 22.44 -7.71 29.53
C MET A 37 21.74 -9.06 29.64
N GLY A 38 22.37 -10.01 30.33
CA GLY A 38 21.86 -11.37 30.47
C GLY A 38 21.84 -12.12 29.13
N ARG A 39 20.64 -12.43 28.61
CA ARG A 39 20.47 -13.13 27.32
C ARG A 39 20.41 -12.20 26.10
N ILE A 40 20.80 -10.94 26.29
CA ILE A 40 20.79 -9.90 25.28
C ILE A 40 22.23 -9.51 24.95
N SER A 41 22.59 -9.54 23.66
CA SER A 41 23.83 -9.03 23.10
C SER A 41 23.53 -7.99 22.03
N TYR A 42 24.52 -7.20 21.61
CA TYR A 42 24.38 -6.23 20.51
C TYR A 42 24.85 -6.84 19.19
N LEU A 43 24.19 -6.49 18.10
CA LEU A 43 24.54 -6.88 16.73
C LEU A 43 25.27 -5.71 16.05
N ASN A 44 26.45 -5.97 15.48
CA ASN A 44 27.10 -4.99 14.63
C ASN A 44 26.32 -4.88 13.32
N LEU A 45 26.00 -3.64 12.91
CA LEU A 45 25.33 -3.40 11.64
C LEU A 45 26.31 -3.58 10.49
N ASP A 46 25.87 -4.27 9.44
CA ASP A 46 26.68 -4.63 8.27
C ASP A 46 26.66 -3.58 7.16
N ILE A 47 25.88 -2.51 7.34
CA ILE A 47 25.75 -1.35 6.47
C ILE A 47 25.89 -0.08 7.33
N GLU A 48 26.49 0.98 6.78
CA GLU A 48 26.57 2.28 7.46
C GLU A 48 25.18 2.94 7.56
N GLN A 49 24.87 3.56 8.70
CA GLN A 49 23.55 4.13 8.99
C GLN A 49 23.45 5.59 8.54
N ASP A 50 23.53 5.80 7.23
CA ASP A 50 23.45 7.14 6.64
C ASP A 50 22.69 7.16 5.30
N GLU A 51 22.51 8.38 4.78
CA GLU A 51 21.85 8.64 3.51
C GLU A 51 22.62 8.07 2.30
N LEU A 52 23.95 8.00 2.35
CA LEU A 52 24.79 7.49 1.26
C LEU A 52 24.69 5.97 1.12
N SER A 53 24.32 5.28 2.20
CA SER A 53 24.00 3.85 2.17
C SER A 53 22.69 3.51 1.48
N LEU A 54 21.80 4.47 1.29
CA LEU A 54 20.53 4.24 0.60
C LEU A 54 20.73 4.30 -0.93
N PRO A 55 20.39 3.23 -1.68
CA PRO A 55 20.51 3.20 -3.13
C PRO A 55 19.69 4.32 -3.79
N THR A 56 20.18 4.81 -4.93
CA THR A 56 19.49 5.89 -5.65
C THR A 56 18.19 5.39 -6.28
N ASN A 57 17.09 6.11 -6.07
CA ASN A 57 15.82 5.88 -6.72
C ASN A 57 15.62 6.85 -7.89
N GLN A 58 15.56 6.33 -9.12
CA GLN A 58 15.36 7.16 -10.31
C GLN A 58 13.89 7.54 -10.57
N LYS A 59 12.95 7.00 -9.78
CA LYS A 59 11.52 7.27 -9.97
C LYS A 59 11.18 8.66 -9.44
N ASN A 60 10.29 9.36 -10.13
CA ASN A 60 9.65 10.59 -9.68
C ASN A 60 8.14 10.45 -9.87
N LEU A 61 7.47 9.87 -8.88
CA LEU A 61 6.06 9.50 -8.96
C LEU A 61 5.22 10.34 -8.00
N LYS A 62 4.02 10.74 -8.45
CA LYS A 62 2.98 11.27 -7.58
C LYS A 62 1.90 10.21 -7.46
N PHE A 63 1.89 9.50 -6.35
CA PHE A 63 0.82 8.55 -6.05
C PHE A 63 -0.49 9.30 -5.82
N ASP A 64 -1.59 8.70 -6.27
CA ASP A 64 -2.91 9.15 -5.88
C ASP A 64 -3.18 8.71 -4.43
N ALA A 65 -3.42 9.69 -3.56
CA ALA A 65 -3.70 9.46 -2.16
C ALA A 65 -5.20 9.21 -1.88
N GLU A 66 -6.08 9.23 -2.88
CA GLU A 66 -7.53 9.04 -2.70
C GLU A 66 -7.84 7.75 -1.94
N ALA A 67 -7.17 6.64 -2.28
CA ALA A 67 -7.38 5.36 -1.61
C ALA A 67 -7.06 5.41 -0.11
N LEU A 68 -5.96 6.09 0.27
CA LEU A 68 -5.59 6.29 1.67
C LEU A 68 -6.56 7.23 2.36
N LEU A 69 -6.83 8.40 1.77
CA LEU A 69 -7.73 9.41 2.36
C LEU A 69 -9.14 8.86 2.56
N LYS A 70 -9.67 8.11 1.58
CA LYS A 70 -10.97 7.45 1.68
C LYS A 70 -11.04 6.46 2.83
N LYS A 71 -9.96 5.71 3.08
CA LYS A 71 -9.88 4.81 4.25
C LYS A 71 -9.75 5.59 5.55
N ARG A 72 -8.84 6.56 5.61
CA ARG A 72 -8.52 7.38 6.80
C ARG A 72 -9.71 8.20 7.28
N PHE A 73 -10.37 8.93 6.38
CA PHE A 73 -11.48 9.82 6.71
C PHE A 73 -12.86 9.14 6.58
N GLY A 74 -12.95 8.04 5.82
CA GLY A 74 -14.20 7.28 5.65
C GLY A 74 -14.79 6.76 6.96
N VAL A 75 -13.96 6.56 7.99
CA VAL A 75 -14.41 6.14 9.33
C VAL A 75 -15.41 7.11 9.96
N LEU A 76 -15.32 8.41 9.63
CA LEU A 76 -16.21 9.45 10.17
C LEU A 76 -17.65 9.35 9.66
N TYR A 77 -17.89 8.60 8.58
CA TYR A 77 -19.21 8.43 7.99
C TYR A 77 -19.88 7.10 8.35
N LEU A 78 -19.19 6.25 9.12
CA LEU A 78 -19.72 4.96 9.52
C LEU A 78 -20.87 5.12 10.52
N LYS A 79 -22.01 4.52 10.19
CA LYS A 79 -23.22 4.51 11.05
C LYS A 79 -23.21 3.41 12.12
N LYS A 80 -22.28 2.46 11.99
CA LYS A 80 -22.04 1.35 12.92
C LYS A 80 -20.65 0.75 12.69
N PRO A 81 -20.07 0.06 13.67
CA PRO A 81 -18.85 -0.71 13.47
C PRO A 81 -19.01 -1.72 12.32
N PRO A 82 -18.07 -1.81 11.36
CA PRO A 82 -18.14 -2.74 10.24
C PRO A 82 -17.59 -4.14 10.60
N VAL A 83 -17.23 -4.37 11.87
CA VAL A 83 -16.64 -5.61 12.38
C VAL A 83 -17.53 -6.23 13.45
N SER A 84 -17.40 -7.54 13.63
CA SER A 84 -18.10 -8.25 14.70
C SER A 84 -17.52 -7.91 16.09
N LYS A 85 -18.32 -8.11 17.16
CA LYS A 85 -17.82 -7.99 18.55
C LYS A 85 -16.62 -8.90 18.80
N LYS A 86 -16.62 -10.11 18.22
CA LYS A 86 -15.54 -11.08 18.39
C LYS A 86 -14.22 -10.55 17.80
N GLU A 87 -14.27 -9.94 16.62
CA GLU A 87 -13.11 -9.33 15.98
C GLU A 87 -12.64 -8.08 16.73
N ALA A 88 -13.56 -7.22 17.17
CA ALA A 88 -13.22 -6.00 17.90
C ALA A 88 -12.56 -6.28 19.27
N PHE A 89 -13.00 -7.33 19.96
CA PHE A 89 -12.53 -7.68 21.32
C PHE A 89 -11.72 -8.97 21.37
N TRP A 90 -10.97 -9.29 20.31
CA TRP A 90 -10.12 -10.48 20.26
C TRP A 90 -9.16 -10.55 21.47
N ALA A 91 -8.61 -9.41 21.87
CA ALA A 91 -7.63 -9.29 22.95
C ALA A 91 -8.20 -9.67 24.32
N ILE A 92 -9.46 -9.33 24.62
CA ILE A 92 -10.13 -9.70 25.87
C ILE A 92 -10.17 -11.22 26.05
N ASN A 93 -10.35 -11.96 24.96
CA ASN A 93 -10.42 -13.41 25.01
C ASN A 93 -9.05 -14.09 25.06
N LEU A 94 -8.01 -13.42 24.55
CA LEU A 94 -6.65 -13.94 24.46
C LEU A 94 -5.80 -13.63 25.69
N TYR A 95 -5.89 -12.40 26.22
CA TYR A 95 -5.08 -11.93 27.32
C TYR A 95 -5.75 -12.24 28.66
N LYS A 96 -5.51 -13.46 29.13
CA LYS A 96 -5.88 -13.97 30.46
C LYS A 96 -4.93 -15.08 30.86
N ASN A 97 -4.71 -15.30 32.15
CA ASN A 97 -3.88 -16.42 32.55
C ASN A 97 -4.55 -17.76 32.19
N SER A 98 -3.72 -18.77 31.99
CA SER A 98 -4.11 -20.14 31.71
C SER A 98 -3.04 -21.11 32.21
N LYS A 99 -3.29 -22.42 32.15
CA LYS A 99 -2.31 -23.45 32.51
C LYS A 99 -0.95 -23.28 31.80
N ASN A 100 -0.95 -22.74 30.58
CA ASN A 100 0.24 -22.60 29.74
C ASN A 100 0.70 -21.15 29.57
N ARG A 101 0.05 -20.18 30.23
CA ARG A 101 0.36 -18.76 30.07
C ARG A 101 0.10 -17.98 31.34
N GLN A 102 1.14 -17.31 31.82
CA GLN A 102 1.09 -16.36 32.92
C GLN A 102 1.59 -15.01 32.42
N TYR A 103 0.88 -13.94 32.78
CA TYR A 103 1.29 -12.57 32.48
C TYR A 103 1.88 -11.88 33.71
N TYR A 104 2.73 -10.90 33.46
CA TYR A 104 3.49 -10.16 34.46
C TYR A 104 3.26 -8.65 34.30
N GLY A 105 3.13 -7.93 35.41
CA GLY A 105 2.94 -6.48 35.40
C GLY A 105 4.24 -5.70 35.30
N LEU A 106 4.17 -4.37 35.41
CA LEU A 106 5.32 -3.45 35.38
C LEU A 106 6.38 -3.77 36.45
N ASN A 107 5.97 -4.33 37.58
CA ASN A 107 6.87 -4.75 38.67
C ASN A 107 7.46 -6.16 38.47
N PHE A 108 7.25 -6.76 37.29
CA PHE A 108 7.64 -8.13 36.94
C PHE A 108 7.08 -9.22 37.86
N LYS A 109 5.97 -8.94 38.57
CA LYS A 109 5.24 -9.94 39.35
C LYS A 109 4.07 -10.50 38.54
N PRO A 110 3.71 -11.78 38.76
CA PRO A 110 2.52 -12.38 38.15
C PRO A 110 1.26 -11.56 38.42
N ILE A 111 0.48 -11.29 37.37
CA ILE A 111 -0.82 -10.63 37.46
C ILE A 111 -1.88 -11.67 37.87
N LYS A 112 -2.74 -11.31 38.84
CA LYS A 112 -3.87 -12.14 39.29
C LYS A 112 -5.02 -12.13 38.28
N ASP A 113 -5.79 -13.21 38.20
CA ASP A 113 -6.96 -13.32 37.30
C ASP A 113 -8.01 -12.24 37.52
N GLU A 114 -8.18 -11.80 38.77
CA GLU A 114 -9.08 -10.72 39.15
C GLU A 114 -8.79 -9.41 38.39
N TRP A 115 -7.52 -9.10 38.13
CA TRP A 115 -7.13 -7.91 37.38
C TRP A 115 -7.67 -7.97 35.94
N PHE A 116 -7.55 -9.12 35.27
CA PHE A 116 -8.10 -9.32 33.93
C PHE A 116 -9.62 -9.25 33.91
N TYR A 117 -10.27 -9.87 34.89
CA TYR A 117 -11.74 -9.83 35.04
C TYR A 117 -12.26 -8.39 35.24
N ASN A 118 -11.57 -7.60 36.08
CA ASN A 118 -11.94 -6.20 36.32
C ASN A 118 -11.79 -5.35 35.06
N LEU A 119 -10.72 -5.51 34.29
CA LEU A 119 -10.56 -4.81 33.01
C LEU A 119 -11.60 -5.24 31.97
N GLN A 120 -11.90 -6.53 31.87
CA GLN A 120 -12.94 -7.03 30.95
C GLN A 120 -14.33 -6.47 31.32
N THR A 121 -14.61 -6.35 32.61
CA THR A 121 -15.86 -5.75 33.09
C THR A 121 -15.90 -4.25 32.81
N SER A 122 -14.83 -3.52 33.13
CA SER A 122 -14.70 -2.08 32.86
C SER A 122 -14.79 -1.76 31.37
N ALA A 123 -14.33 -2.66 30.51
CA ALA A 123 -14.40 -2.53 29.04
C ALA A 123 -15.83 -2.45 28.47
N ASN A 124 -16.89 -2.73 29.24
CA ASN A 124 -18.28 -2.45 28.83
C ASN A 124 -18.65 -2.96 27.41
N THR A 125 -18.14 -4.13 27.00
CA THR A 125 -18.34 -4.68 25.65
C THR A 125 -19.81 -4.90 25.22
N PRO A 126 -20.80 -5.07 26.12
CA PRO A 126 -22.21 -5.04 25.73
C PRO A 126 -22.61 -3.75 25.00
N ALA A 127 -22.03 -2.61 25.37
CA ALA A 127 -22.30 -1.30 24.78
C ALA A 127 -21.62 -1.07 23.41
N PHE A 128 -20.86 -2.03 22.88
CA PHE A 128 -20.20 -1.89 21.58
C PHE A 128 -21.18 -1.56 20.46
N GLY A 129 -20.93 -0.44 19.78
CA GLY A 129 -21.73 0.06 18.67
C GLY A 129 -23.02 0.76 19.11
N THR A 130 -23.24 0.98 20.41
CA THR A 130 -24.38 1.78 20.89
C THR A 130 -24.21 3.25 20.54
N LEU A 131 -22.97 3.72 20.43
CA LEU A 131 -22.63 4.99 19.79
C LEU A 131 -22.08 4.74 18.38
N SER A 132 -22.15 5.78 17.56
CA SER A 132 -21.48 5.87 16.26
C SER A 132 -21.20 7.34 15.98
N LEU A 133 -20.32 7.90 16.81
CA LEU A 133 -20.01 9.33 16.80
C LEU A 133 -18.66 9.55 16.09
N PRO A 134 -18.59 10.40 15.05
CA PRO A 134 -17.32 10.77 14.45
C PRO A 134 -16.49 11.57 15.45
N ALA A 135 -15.20 11.27 15.53
CA ALA A 135 -14.27 11.95 16.42
C ALA A 135 -12.88 12.08 15.78
N ILE A 136 -12.05 12.91 16.38
CA ILE A 136 -10.66 13.13 15.97
C ILE A 136 -9.74 13.08 17.19
N THR A 137 -8.51 12.60 17.03
CA THR A 137 -7.53 12.61 18.12
C THR A 137 -7.02 14.02 18.42
N THR A 138 -6.80 14.31 19.70
CA THR A 138 -6.37 15.63 20.21
C THR A 138 -4.93 15.65 20.73
N ALA A 139 -4.23 14.51 20.62
CA ALA A 139 -2.81 14.32 20.92
C ALA A 139 -2.26 13.14 20.11
N ASN A 140 -0.94 13.03 20.01
CA ASN A 140 -0.31 11.74 19.71
C ASN A 140 -0.63 10.80 20.87
N THR A 141 -1.15 9.61 20.58
CA THR A 141 -1.75 8.74 21.60
C THR A 141 -1.64 7.27 21.26
N SER A 142 -1.55 6.45 22.30
CA SER A 142 -1.61 5.00 22.19
C SER A 142 -3.01 4.49 21.89
N LEU A 143 -3.06 3.45 21.08
CA LEU A 143 -4.16 2.52 20.93
C LEU A 143 -3.84 1.27 21.77
N ARG A 144 -4.75 0.94 22.68
CA ARG A 144 -4.59 -0.13 23.66
C ARG A 144 -5.57 -1.27 23.39
N ASN A 145 -5.13 -2.50 23.62
CA ASN A 145 -5.95 -3.70 23.50
C ASN A 145 -6.98 -3.84 24.65
N LEU A 146 -6.70 -3.25 25.81
CA LEU A 146 -7.58 -3.17 26.98
C LEU A 146 -7.56 -1.72 27.53
N PRO A 147 -8.59 -1.27 28.27
CA PRO A 147 -8.69 0.11 28.77
C PRO A 147 -7.77 0.35 29.98
N THR A 148 -6.45 0.30 29.77
CA THR A 148 -5.44 0.56 30.80
C THR A 148 -4.11 1.04 30.21
N ASP A 149 -3.41 1.87 30.97
CA ASP A 149 -2.00 2.26 30.71
C ASP A 149 -1.02 1.22 31.27
N GLU A 150 -1.46 0.32 32.15
CA GLU A 150 -0.59 -0.70 32.72
C GLU A 150 -0.17 -1.71 31.64
N PRO A 151 1.13 -2.05 31.55
CA PRO A 151 1.59 -3.03 30.59
C PRO A 151 1.34 -4.45 31.09
N ILE A 152 1.23 -5.39 30.16
CA ILE A 152 1.41 -6.81 30.47
C ILE A 152 2.58 -7.35 29.67
N PHE A 153 3.41 -8.14 30.34
CA PHE A 153 4.52 -8.87 29.75
C PHE A 153 4.22 -10.37 29.80
N ILE A 154 4.82 -11.11 28.86
CA ILE A 154 5.07 -12.53 29.07
C ILE A 154 6.30 -12.65 29.99
N ASN A 155 6.71 -13.86 30.39
CA ASN A 155 7.84 -14.10 31.30
C ASN A 155 9.03 -13.15 31.03
N PRO A 156 9.25 -12.13 31.89
CA PRO A 156 10.23 -11.07 31.64
C PRO A 156 11.67 -11.56 31.61
N ALA A 157 11.95 -12.76 32.14
CA ALA A 157 13.26 -13.38 32.09
C ALA A 157 13.61 -13.98 30.72
N ARG A 158 12.62 -14.13 29.81
CA ARG A 158 12.86 -14.62 28.45
C ARG A 158 13.21 -13.46 27.53
N ALA A 159 14.27 -13.63 26.74
CA ALA A 159 14.69 -12.62 25.77
C ALA A 159 13.58 -12.39 24.72
N GLY A 160 13.11 -11.16 24.62
CA GLY A 160 12.03 -10.76 23.71
C GLY A 160 10.61 -10.84 24.28
N GLU A 161 10.43 -11.04 25.59
CA GLU A 161 9.10 -11.20 26.21
C GLU A 161 8.83 -10.23 27.38
N GLY A 162 9.88 -9.60 27.93
CA GLY A 162 9.80 -8.54 28.94
C GLY A 162 9.75 -7.14 28.31
N TYR A 163 10.22 -6.11 29.03
CA TYR A 163 10.34 -4.77 28.45
C TYR A 163 11.18 -4.79 27.13
N PRO A 164 10.77 -4.09 26.05
CA PRO A 164 9.63 -3.18 25.93
C PRO A 164 8.33 -3.82 25.37
N PHE A 165 8.19 -5.15 25.37
CA PHE A 165 7.08 -5.90 24.78
C PHE A 165 5.79 -5.87 25.61
N ASP A 166 5.20 -4.70 25.75
CA ASP A 166 3.86 -4.56 26.32
C ASP A 166 2.81 -5.12 25.34
N TYR A 167 2.24 -6.29 25.66
CA TYR A 167 1.25 -6.94 24.79
C TYR A 167 -0.10 -6.22 24.74
N LEU A 168 -0.36 -5.26 25.64
CA LEU A 168 -1.54 -4.41 25.55
C LEU A 168 -1.35 -3.20 24.64
N GLN A 169 -0.11 -2.86 24.27
CA GLN A 169 0.15 -1.83 23.28
C GLN A 169 -0.15 -2.37 21.88
N LEU A 170 -1.12 -1.78 21.18
CA LEU A 170 -1.51 -2.17 19.83
C LEU A 170 -0.83 -1.29 18.77
N SER A 171 -0.97 0.01 18.92
CA SER A 171 -0.43 1.00 17.98
C SER A 171 -0.28 2.35 18.65
N THR A 172 0.38 3.27 17.98
CA THR A 172 0.31 4.70 18.27
C THR A 172 -0.26 5.40 17.04
N ILE A 173 -1.08 6.44 17.25
CA ILE A 173 -1.63 7.29 16.19
C ILE A 173 -1.37 8.76 16.51
N SER A 174 -1.18 9.56 15.47
CA SER A 174 -0.89 11.00 15.60
C SER A 174 -2.12 11.80 16.02
N ILE A 175 -1.90 13.00 16.54
CA ILE A 175 -2.91 14.05 16.64
C ILE A 175 -3.60 14.30 15.28
N GLY A 176 -4.88 14.65 15.28
CA GLY A 176 -5.63 14.92 14.05
C GLY A 176 -6.08 13.66 13.29
N THR A 177 -5.91 12.46 13.87
CA THR A 177 -6.34 11.21 13.24
C THR A 177 -7.85 11.00 13.42
N PRO A 178 -8.62 10.80 12.33
CA PRO A 178 -10.04 10.48 12.41
C PRO A 178 -10.30 9.12 13.06
N VAL A 179 -11.31 9.04 13.92
CA VAL A 179 -11.77 7.80 14.56
C VAL A 179 -13.30 7.78 14.72
N LEU A 180 -13.89 6.59 14.77
CA LEU A 180 -15.30 6.38 15.11
C LEU A 180 -15.43 5.94 16.57
N LEU A 181 -16.09 6.73 17.40
CA LEU A 181 -16.42 6.36 18.78
C LEU A 181 -17.59 5.39 18.83
N SER A 182 -17.35 4.22 19.40
CA SER A 182 -18.34 3.14 19.54
C SER A 182 -19.02 3.12 20.92
N HIS A 183 -18.25 3.30 22.00
CA HIS A 183 -18.74 3.41 23.38
C HIS A 183 -17.60 3.82 24.32
N TYR A 184 -17.94 4.02 25.59
CA TYR A 184 -16.98 4.27 26.66
C TYR A 184 -16.89 3.06 27.61
N SER A 185 -15.75 2.95 28.31
CA SER A 185 -15.62 2.11 29.49
C SER A 185 -16.63 2.52 30.58
N LEU A 186 -16.87 1.65 31.57
CA LEU A 186 -17.85 1.91 32.64
C LEU A 186 -17.53 3.19 33.43
N ASP A 187 -16.25 3.47 33.67
CA ASP A 187 -15.75 4.68 34.34
C ASP A 187 -15.64 5.89 33.40
N ARG A 188 -15.87 5.70 32.10
CA ARG A 188 -15.74 6.70 31.03
C ARG A 188 -14.34 7.30 30.85
N ALA A 189 -13.32 6.75 31.51
CA ALA A 189 -11.93 7.19 31.35
C ALA A 189 -11.36 6.79 29.97
N TRP A 190 -11.92 5.75 29.36
CA TRP A 190 -11.51 5.22 28.07
C TRP A 190 -12.65 5.21 27.07
N ALA A 191 -12.32 5.48 25.82
CA ALA A 191 -13.19 5.34 24.67
C ALA A 191 -12.74 4.14 23.84
N PHE A 192 -13.69 3.36 23.34
CA PHE A 192 -13.40 2.33 22.34
C PHE A 192 -13.70 2.88 20.95
N VAL A 193 -12.67 2.95 20.11
CA VAL A 193 -12.71 3.65 18.84
C VAL A 193 -12.23 2.77 17.68
N GLY A 194 -12.74 3.04 16.49
CA GLY A 194 -12.28 2.45 15.22
C GLY A 194 -11.56 3.49 14.37
N SER A 195 -10.33 3.20 13.96
CA SER A 195 -9.59 3.95 12.93
C SER A 195 -9.63 3.21 11.59
N ASP A 196 -8.93 3.72 10.58
CA ASP A 196 -8.72 3.02 9.31
C ASP A 196 -7.93 1.72 9.45
N ASN A 197 -7.27 1.53 10.59
CA ASN A 197 -6.29 0.47 10.80
C ASN A 197 -6.65 -0.52 11.89
N ALA A 198 -7.37 -0.08 12.94
CA ALA A 198 -7.64 -0.90 14.10
C ALA A 198 -8.84 -0.41 14.92
N TRP A 199 -9.43 -1.35 15.66
CA TRP A 199 -10.34 -1.09 16.78
C TRP A 199 -9.58 -1.24 18.09
N ALA A 200 -9.67 -0.22 18.96
CA ALA A 200 -8.85 -0.16 20.17
C ALA A 200 -9.42 0.79 21.23
N TRP A 201 -8.85 0.70 22.44
CA TRP A 201 -9.06 1.63 23.52
C TRP A 201 -8.12 2.84 23.41
N ILE A 202 -8.66 4.03 23.61
CA ILE A 202 -7.97 5.31 23.65
C ILE A 202 -8.43 6.08 24.90
N LYS A 203 -7.58 6.95 25.47
CA LYS A 203 -8.00 7.83 26.57
C LYS A 203 -9.13 8.74 26.09
N ALA A 204 -10.19 8.86 26.90
CA ALA A 204 -11.35 9.67 26.51
C ALA A 204 -11.01 11.15 26.29
N ASN A 205 -10.01 11.67 27.00
CA ASN A 205 -9.53 13.06 26.83
C ASN A 205 -8.67 13.27 25.57
N ASP A 206 -8.30 12.20 24.88
CA ASP A 206 -7.44 12.23 23.68
C ASP A 206 -8.26 12.23 22.39
N ILE A 207 -9.59 12.36 22.50
CA ILE A 207 -10.51 12.48 21.36
C ILE A 207 -11.44 13.68 21.54
N GLN A 208 -11.87 14.24 20.41
CA GLN A 208 -12.93 15.23 20.34
C GLN A 208 -14.00 14.73 19.38
N ILE A 209 -15.26 14.71 19.82
CA ILE A 209 -16.42 14.38 18.97
C ILE A 209 -16.64 15.55 17.99
N LEU A 210 -16.88 15.22 16.73
CA LEU A 210 -17.13 16.16 15.65
C LEU A 210 -18.62 16.23 15.29
N SER A 211 -19.07 17.42 14.92
CA SER A 211 -20.34 17.66 14.25
C SER A 211 -20.28 17.25 12.77
N HIS A 212 -21.45 17.14 12.14
CA HIS A 212 -21.53 16.87 10.69
C HIS A 212 -20.84 17.95 9.84
N GLN A 213 -20.88 19.21 10.29
CA GLN A 213 -20.22 20.31 9.59
C GLN A 213 -18.70 20.18 9.70
N GLU A 214 -18.17 19.95 10.90
CA GLU A 214 -16.72 19.78 11.11
C GLU A 214 -16.17 18.56 10.34
N VAL A 215 -16.93 17.46 10.27
CA VAL A 215 -16.55 16.31 9.42
C VAL A 215 -16.42 16.72 7.97
N LYS A 216 -17.40 17.45 7.42
CA LYS A 216 -17.38 17.90 6.02
C LYS A 216 -16.24 18.89 5.74
N GLU A 217 -15.96 19.79 6.67
CA GLU A 217 -14.85 20.74 6.57
C GLU A 217 -13.49 20.01 6.59
N LEU A 218 -13.32 19.07 7.52
CA LEU A 218 -12.11 18.26 7.62
C LEU A 218 -11.86 17.45 6.34
N THR A 219 -12.86 16.74 5.82
CA THR A 219 -12.69 15.88 4.64
C THR A 219 -12.44 16.63 3.34
N ASN A 220 -12.82 17.92 3.28
CA ASN A 220 -12.59 18.79 2.13
C ASN A 220 -11.33 19.67 2.28
N SER A 221 -10.57 19.48 3.36
CA SER A 221 -9.36 20.27 3.62
C SER A 221 -8.21 19.87 2.70
N ASN A 222 -7.28 20.82 2.50
CA ASN A 222 -5.96 20.48 2.00
C ASN A 222 -5.10 19.96 3.15
N PHE A 223 -4.21 19.02 2.85
CA PHE A 223 -3.41 18.36 3.87
C PHE A 223 -1.91 18.61 3.68
N ILE A 224 -1.22 18.64 4.81
CA ILE A 224 0.22 18.50 4.89
C ILE A 224 0.60 17.13 5.45
N THR A 225 1.83 16.76 5.17
CA THR A 225 2.49 15.54 5.63
C THR A 225 3.77 15.93 6.38
N ILE A 226 4.22 15.10 7.31
CA ILE A 226 5.35 15.40 8.19
C ILE A 226 6.60 14.67 7.71
N THR A 227 7.66 15.40 7.43
CA THR A 227 8.92 14.85 6.91
C THR A 227 10.02 14.73 7.96
N LYS A 228 9.75 15.11 9.21
CA LYS A 228 10.67 14.99 10.34
C LYS A 228 9.93 14.74 11.64
N ASP A 229 10.29 13.66 12.33
CA ASP A 229 9.73 13.29 13.63
C ASP A 229 10.15 14.24 14.76
N LYS A 230 9.42 14.15 15.88
CA LYS A 230 9.72 14.77 17.17
C LYS A 230 10.02 16.28 17.07
N SER A 231 9.46 16.92 16.04
CA SER A 231 9.66 18.34 15.78
C SER A 231 8.55 19.14 16.46
N PRO A 232 8.86 20.10 17.34
CA PRO A 232 7.84 20.83 18.08
C PRO A 232 7.04 21.76 17.16
N VAL A 233 5.73 21.76 17.33
CA VAL A 233 4.79 22.64 16.64
C VAL A 233 4.25 23.66 17.64
N TYR A 234 4.17 24.92 17.21
CA TYR A 234 3.83 26.05 18.05
C TYR A 234 2.62 26.81 17.50
N ASN A 235 2.00 27.63 18.34
CA ASN A 235 1.10 28.70 17.89
C ASN A 235 1.89 29.99 17.56
N ALA A 236 1.19 31.02 17.09
CA ALA A 236 1.79 32.33 16.75
C ALA A 236 2.49 33.05 17.91
N ASN A 237 2.16 32.71 19.17
CA ASN A 237 2.79 33.26 20.37
C ASN A 237 4.03 32.46 20.81
N GLY A 238 4.41 31.41 20.08
CA GLY A 238 5.53 30.53 20.43
C GLY A 238 5.19 29.49 21.51
N ASN A 239 3.92 29.31 21.87
CA ASN A 239 3.53 28.28 22.83
C ASN A 239 3.51 26.91 22.15
N PHE A 240 4.15 25.93 22.78
CA PHE A 240 4.15 24.55 22.32
C PHE A 240 2.72 23.98 22.27
N LEU A 241 2.43 23.21 21.21
CA LEU A 241 1.15 22.53 21.02
C LEU A 241 1.31 21.00 21.04
N PHE A 242 2.17 20.47 20.17
CA PHE A 242 2.43 19.03 20.03
C PHE A 242 3.76 18.78 19.31
N PHE A 243 4.24 17.53 19.34
CA PHE A 243 5.33 17.10 18.48
C PHE A 243 4.78 16.53 17.16
N ALA A 244 5.24 17.07 16.03
CA ALA A 244 4.98 16.51 14.72
C ALA A 244 5.59 15.10 14.61
N ARG A 245 4.86 14.21 13.95
CA ARG A 245 5.20 12.80 13.77
C ARG A 245 4.99 12.43 12.31
N VAL A 246 5.97 11.78 11.70
CA VAL A 246 5.80 11.14 10.38
C VAL A 246 4.69 10.08 10.49
N GLY A 247 3.78 10.07 9.53
CA GLY A 247 2.50 9.35 9.54
C GLY A 247 1.30 10.25 9.86
N ALA A 248 1.53 11.50 10.28
CA ALA A 248 0.47 12.48 10.50
C ALA A 248 0.05 13.18 9.20
N ILE A 249 -1.25 13.26 8.97
CA ILE A 249 -1.88 14.01 7.89
C ILE A 249 -2.69 15.13 8.53
N LEU A 250 -2.23 16.38 8.39
CA LEU A 250 -2.82 17.52 9.11
C LEU A 250 -3.48 18.50 8.15
N PRO A 251 -4.69 19.02 8.44
CA PRO A 251 -5.34 20.02 7.59
C PRO A 251 -4.62 21.36 7.72
N PHE A 252 -4.47 22.09 6.61
CA PHE A 252 -3.97 23.47 6.62
C PHE A 252 -4.91 24.41 5.86
N ILE A 253 -4.91 25.68 6.27
CA ILE A 253 -5.82 26.73 5.78
C ILE A 253 -5.08 27.64 4.79
N LYS A 254 -3.81 27.96 5.09
CA LYS A 254 -2.97 28.80 4.22
C LYS A 254 -1.50 28.44 4.36
N GLN A 255 -0.69 28.94 3.44
CA GLN A 255 0.76 28.80 3.45
C GLN A 255 1.42 30.08 2.95
N ASP A 256 2.67 30.30 3.36
CA ASP A 256 3.56 31.28 2.76
C ASP A 256 4.82 30.58 2.20
N GLU A 257 5.90 31.31 1.97
CA GLU A 257 7.16 30.75 1.48
C GLU A 257 7.79 29.73 2.44
N TYR A 258 7.61 29.89 3.77
CA TYR A 258 8.36 29.17 4.80
C TYR A 258 7.50 28.23 5.64
N LYS A 259 6.20 28.48 5.77
CA LYS A 259 5.33 27.82 6.73
C LYS A 259 3.97 27.43 6.15
N PHE A 260 3.36 26.42 6.77
CA PHE A 260 1.94 26.14 6.70
C PHE A 260 1.26 26.61 7.98
N TYR A 261 -0.01 27.01 7.86
CA TYR A 261 -0.86 27.49 8.93
C TYR A 261 -2.17 26.72 8.92
N GLY A 262 -2.57 26.18 10.07
CA GLY A 262 -3.82 25.45 10.19
C GLY A 262 -4.44 25.56 11.58
N GLU A 263 -5.55 24.85 11.75
CA GLU A 263 -6.24 24.69 13.02
C GLU A 263 -6.34 23.21 13.37
N ILE A 264 -6.20 22.89 14.65
CA ILE A 264 -6.24 21.50 15.14
C ILE A 264 -6.85 21.44 16.54
N TYR A 265 -7.57 20.35 16.82
CA TYR A 265 -8.02 20.08 18.18
C TYR A 265 -6.85 19.60 19.04
N THR A 266 -6.69 20.25 20.19
CA THR A 266 -5.82 19.79 21.27
C THR A 266 -6.67 19.41 22.48
N ARG A 267 -6.08 18.76 23.49
CA ARG A 267 -6.74 18.53 24.79
C ARG A 267 -7.30 19.81 25.44
N SER A 268 -6.80 20.97 25.03
CA SER A 268 -7.22 22.30 25.51
C SER A 268 -8.17 23.04 24.55
N GLY A 269 -8.77 22.32 23.59
CA GLY A 269 -9.63 22.87 22.55
C GLY A 269 -8.89 23.18 21.24
N VAL A 270 -9.56 23.86 20.32
CA VAL A 270 -9.03 24.23 19.00
C VAL A 270 -7.89 25.22 19.15
N LYS A 271 -6.77 24.97 18.48
CA LYS A 271 -5.59 25.84 18.42
C LYS A 271 -5.17 26.07 16.98
N LYS A 272 -4.75 27.30 16.69
CA LYS A 272 -4.02 27.65 15.47
C LYS A 272 -2.56 27.22 15.61
N TYR A 273 -2.04 26.54 14.60
CA TYR A 273 -0.65 26.09 14.56
C TYR A 273 0.11 26.70 13.38
N GLU A 274 1.42 26.83 13.54
CA GLU A 274 2.36 27.16 12.48
C GLU A 274 3.41 26.06 12.37
N ILE A 275 3.69 25.59 11.16
CA ILE A 275 4.68 24.52 10.94
C ILE A 275 5.57 24.84 9.75
N SER A 276 6.88 24.61 9.92
CA SER A 276 7.88 24.90 8.90
C SER A 276 7.83 23.92 7.73
N LYS A 277 8.00 24.42 6.50
CA LYS A 277 8.19 23.61 5.28
C LYS A 277 9.50 22.81 5.29
N GLN A 278 10.41 23.09 6.21
CA GLN A 278 11.61 22.26 6.40
C GLN A 278 11.28 20.88 7.00
N ILE A 279 10.19 20.78 7.77
CA ILE A 279 9.76 19.56 8.46
C ILE A 279 8.40 19.03 7.96
N SER A 280 7.79 19.70 6.98
CA SER A 280 6.48 19.33 6.43
C SER A 280 6.37 19.69 4.95
N ALA A 281 5.47 19.04 4.23
CA ALA A 281 5.21 19.30 2.82
C ALA A 281 3.72 19.13 2.51
N THR A 282 3.26 19.58 1.34
CA THR A 282 1.91 19.27 0.86
C THR A 282 1.76 17.77 0.66
N TYR A 283 0.62 17.21 1.10
CA TYR A 283 0.32 15.79 0.97
C TYR A 283 -0.37 15.46 -0.38
N PRO A 284 -0.08 14.30 -1.02
CA PRO A 284 0.99 13.36 -0.69
C PRO A 284 2.37 13.89 -1.08
N LEU A 285 3.40 13.39 -0.39
CA LEU A 285 4.79 13.66 -0.75
C LEU A 285 5.11 13.06 -2.12
N ILE A 286 5.92 13.77 -2.92
CA ILE A 286 6.39 13.25 -4.21
C ILE A 286 7.37 12.10 -3.93
N PHE A 287 7.14 10.95 -4.54
CA PHE A 287 8.00 9.77 -4.42
C PHE A 287 9.20 9.89 -5.34
N ASN A 288 10.28 10.48 -4.81
CA ASN A 288 11.56 10.68 -5.49
C ASN A 288 12.74 10.42 -4.54
N ASP A 289 13.96 10.32 -5.10
CA ASP A 289 15.18 10.02 -4.33
C ASP A 289 15.35 10.93 -3.10
N GLN A 290 15.25 12.25 -3.31
CA GLN A 290 15.45 13.25 -2.27
C GLN A 290 14.48 13.07 -1.10
N ASN A 291 13.18 12.91 -1.39
CA ASN A 291 12.17 12.76 -0.34
C ASN A 291 12.27 11.42 0.38
N ILE A 292 12.55 10.34 -0.35
CA ILE A 292 12.75 9.00 0.24
C ILE A 292 13.93 9.02 1.20
N LYS A 293 15.08 9.52 0.74
CA LYS A 293 16.31 9.57 1.53
C LYS A 293 16.19 10.50 2.74
N LYS A 294 15.59 11.68 2.57
CA LYS A 294 15.32 12.59 3.68
C LYS A 294 14.44 11.95 4.75
N LEU A 295 13.38 11.24 4.33
CA LEU A 295 12.47 10.57 5.27
C LEU A 295 13.15 9.39 5.97
N ALA A 296 13.87 8.56 5.21
CA ALA A 296 14.54 7.38 5.71
C ALA A 296 15.65 7.75 6.70
N SER A 297 16.55 8.66 6.32
CA SER A 297 17.63 9.14 7.19
C SER A 297 17.10 9.83 8.45
N GLY A 298 15.99 10.57 8.36
CA GLY A 298 15.34 11.18 9.53
C GLY A 298 14.75 10.17 10.52
N MET A 299 14.62 8.90 10.14
CA MET A 299 14.12 7.82 10.98
C MET A 299 15.20 6.85 11.47
N LEU A 300 16.41 6.86 10.89
CA LEU A 300 17.48 5.94 11.29
C LEU A 300 17.78 6.06 12.79
N GLU A 301 18.11 4.92 13.39
CA GLU A 301 18.48 4.76 14.80
C GLU A 301 17.38 5.14 15.80
N GLN A 302 16.16 5.46 15.34
CA GLN A 302 15.03 5.59 16.24
C GLN A 302 14.81 4.25 16.97
N PRO A 303 14.65 4.26 18.32
CA PRO A 303 14.52 3.02 19.08
C PRO A 303 13.29 2.21 18.70
N TYR A 304 13.41 0.89 18.71
CA TYR A 304 12.27 -0.01 18.49
C TYR A 304 11.26 0.13 19.63
N GLY A 305 9.99 0.33 19.28
CA GLY A 305 8.84 0.36 20.17
C GLY A 305 7.77 -0.62 19.75
N TRP A 306 7.66 -1.76 20.43
CA TRP A 306 6.60 -2.75 20.19
C TRP A 306 5.22 -2.09 20.22
N GLY A 307 4.42 -2.25 19.16
CA GLY A 307 3.10 -1.63 19.10
C GLY A 307 3.14 -0.08 19.08
N GLY A 308 4.28 0.54 18.80
CA GLY A 308 4.49 1.99 18.92
C GLY A 308 4.76 2.47 20.35
N PHE A 309 5.17 1.59 21.26
CA PHE A 309 5.52 1.93 22.64
C PHE A 309 6.53 3.10 22.70
N GLY A 310 6.29 4.04 23.62
CA GLY A 310 7.15 5.22 23.81
C GLY A 310 7.15 6.21 22.65
N ASP A 311 6.03 6.28 21.89
CA ASP A 311 5.91 7.06 20.66
C ASP A 311 6.97 6.71 19.59
N ASN A 312 7.50 5.48 19.62
CA ASN A 312 8.37 4.99 18.56
C ASN A 312 7.59 4.14 17.55
N ARG A 313 8.26 3.23 16.83
CA ARG A 313 7.65 2.36 15.82
C ARG A 313 8.05 0.91 16.04
N ASP A 314 7.25 0.00 15.50
CA ASP A 314 7.68 -1.36 15.21
C ASP A 314 7.80 -1.52 13.69
N CYS A 315 8.23 -2.69 13.24
CA CYS A 315 8.45 -2.98 11.82
C CYS A 315 7.31 -2.54 10.90
N SER A 316 6.07 -2.81 11.30
CA SER A 316 4.88 -2.56 10.48
C SER A 316 4.32 -1.14 10.65
N LEU A 317 4.49 -0.52 11.83
CA LEU A 317 4.17 0.90 12.00
C LEU A 317 5.19 1.78 11.25
N PHE A 318 6.45 1.37 11.18
CA PHE A 318 7.49 2.00 10.36
C PHE A 318 7.11 2.02 8.89
N THR A 319 6.81 0.87 8.28
CA THR A 319 6.43 0.80 6.86
C THR A 319 5.13 1.57 6.60
N GLN A 320 4.17 1.51 7.53
CA GLN A 320 2.90 2.25 7.44
C GLN A 320 3.12 3.76 7.46
N ASP A 321 3.85 4.29 8.44
CA ASP A 321 4.11 5.72 8.56
C ASP A 321 4.98 6.21 7.39
N PHE A 322 6.02 5.45 7.00
CA PHE A 322 6.91 5.81 5.90
C PHE A 322 6.20 5.88 4.55
N LEU A 323 5.48 4.83 4.16
CA LEU A 323 4.80 4.76 2.86
C LEU A 323 3.51 5.60 2.83
N GLY A 324 2.91 5.83 4.00
CA GLY A 324 1.76 6.69 4.18
C GLY A 324 2.02 8.14 3.74
N GLU A 325 3.22 8.68 3.96
CA GLU A 325 3.61 10.03 3.51
C GLU A 325 3.48 10.21 1.99
N PHE A 326 3.70 9.12 1.24
CA PHE A 326 3.57 9.09 -0.21
C PHE A 326 2.16 8.70 -0.67
N GLY A 327 1.18 8.59 0.21
CA GLY A 327 -0.20 8.22 -0.16
C GLY A 327 -0.48 6.72 -0.28
N ILE A 328 0.48 5.86 0.09
CA ILE A 328 0.31 4.41 0.00
C ILE A 328 -0.24 3.89 1.32
N TRP A 329 -1.50 3.44 1.31
CA TRP A 329 -2.12 2.88 2.50
C TRP A 329 -1.65 1.44 2.77
N LEU A 330 -1.21 1.18 3.99
CA LEU A 330 -0.89 -0.15 4.49
C LEU A 330 -1.71 -0.43 5.76
N PRO A 331 -2.20 -1.68 5.96
CA PRO A 331 -2.80 -2.09 7.22
C PRO A 331 -1.75 -2.13 8.35
N ARG A 332 -2.21 -2.14 9.60
CA ARG A 332 -1.32 -2.01 10.77
C ARG A 332 -0.32 -3.15 10.99
N ASN A 333 -0.69 -4.40 10.71
CA ASN A 333 0.11 -5.58 11.09
C ASN A 333 0.89 -6.15 9.91
N SER A 334 2.11 -6.64 10.14
CA SER A 334 3.02 -7.21 9.12
C SER A 334 2.35 -8.29 8.24
N LEU A 335 1.63 -9.24 8.84
CA LEU A 335 0.90 -10.28 8.07
C LEU A 335 -0.23 -9.72 7.20
N ALA A 336 -0.84 -8.60 7.58
CA ALA A 336 -1.84 -7.95 6.75
C ALA A 336 -1.17 -7.17 5.61
N GLN A 337 -0.03 -6.53 5.89
CA GLN A 337 0.77 -5.85 4.87
C GLN A 337 1.34 -6.84 3.84
N SER A 338 1.66 -8.07 4.26
CA SER A 338 2.07 -9.15 3.37
C SER A 338 0.98 -9.64 2.40
N LYS A 339 -0.21 -9.04 2.43
CA LYS A 339 -1.29 -9.28 1.47
C LYS A 339 -1.58 -8.09 0.56
N ILE A 340 -0.81 -7.01 0.68
CA ILE A 340 -0.96 -5.80 -0.14
C ILE A 340 0.02 -5.82 -1.31
N GLY A 341 -0.44 -5.38 -2.48
CA GLY A 341 0.35 -5.36 -3.71
C GLY A 341 0.42 -6.72 -4.40
N LYS A 342 1.34 -6.84 -5.37
CA LYS A 342 1.61 -8.11 -6.05
C LYS A 342 2.47 -8.98 -5.13
N GLN A 343 1.84 -9.95 -4.47
CA GLN A 343 2.54 -10.94 -3.64
C GLN A 343 3.23 -11.99 -4.52
N ILE A 344 4.51 -12.24 -4.21
CA ILE A 344 5.33 -13.27 -4.83
C ILE A 344 5.87 -14.15 -3.70
N SER A 345 5.50 -15.44 -3.71
CA SER A 345 6.01 -16.38 -2.72
C SER A 345 7.51 -16.62 -2.91
N LEU A 346 8.20 -16.65 -1.79
CA LEU A 346 9.61 -17.01 -1.65
C LEU A 346 9.77 -18.25 -0.75
N GLU A 347 8.66 -18.89 -0.35
CA GLU A 347 8.67 -20.13 0.41
C GLU A 347 9.34 -21.26 -0.37
N ASN A 348 10.02 -22.15 0.34
CA ASN A 348 10.71 -23.33 -0.21
C ASN A 348 11.88 -23.05 -1.17
N LEU A 349 12.26 -21.78 -1.36
CA LEU A 349 13.49 -21.40 -2.08
C LEU A 349 14.70 -21.43 -1.15
N SER A 350 15.88 -21.75 -1.69
CA SER A 350 17.16 -21.56 -1.00
C SER A 350 17.44 -20.08 -0.76
N ASN A 351 18.36 -19.75 0.15
CA ASN A 351 18.74 -18.35 0.38
C ASN A 351 19.25 -17.68 -0.90
N GLU A 352 20.05 -18.40 -1.70
CA GLU A 352 20.60 -17.92 -2.97
C GLU A 352 19.50 -17.66 -4.00
N GLU A 353 18.52 -18.57 -4.10
CA GLU A 353 17.36 -18.41 -4.98
C GLU A 353 16.49 -17.22 -4.56
N LYS A 354 16.28 -17.02 -3.25
CA LYS A 354 15.57 -15.85 -2.72
C LYS A 354 16.30 -14.56 -3.06
N ILE A 355 17.61 -14.48 -2.82
CA ILE A 355 18.42 -13.30 -3.15
C ILE A 355 18.35 -13.00 -4.64
N LYS A 356 18.50 -14.02 -5.50
CA LYS A 356 18.39 -13.87 -6.95
C LYS A 356 17.02 -13.31 -7.34
N LYS A 357 15.94 -13.92 -6.83
CA LYS A 357 14.57 -13.51 -7.15
C LYS A 357 14.25 -12.08 -6.68
N ILE A 358 14.74 -11.69 -5.50
CA ILE A 358 14.62 -10.32 -4.99
C ILE A 358 15.37 -9.34 -5.91
N LYS A 359 16.61 -9.66 -6.31
CA LYS A 359 17.38 -8.79 -7.23
C LYS A 359 16.71 -8.63 -8.59
N ASP A 360 16.11 -9.70 -9.11
CA ASP A 360 15.53 -9.73 -10.46
C ASP A 360 14.16 -9.01 -10.52
N GLU A 361 13.35 -9.06 -9.46
CA GLU A 361 11.94 -8.63 -9.51
C GLU A 361 11.57 -7.51 -8.52
N ALA A 362 12.31 -7.31 -7.43
CA ALA A 362 11.93 -6.33 -6.42
C ALA A 362 12.19 -4.88 -6.89
N LEU A 363 11.24 -4.00 -6.60
CA LEU A 363 11.36 -2.57 -6.84
C LEU A 363 11.85 -1.86 -5.58
N PRO A 364 12.99 -1.13 -5.63
CA PRO A 364 13.47 -0.31 -4.53
C PRO A 364 12.39 0.63 -3.98
N TYR A 365 12.26 0.66 -2.67
CA TYR A 365 11.33 1.47 -1.87
C TYR A 365 9.84 1.23 -2.14
N LEU A 366 9.51 0.21 -2.96
CA LEU A 366 8.14 -0.20 -3.27
C LEU A 366 7.96 -1.72 -3.13
N THR A 367 8.88 -2.41 -2.47
CA THR A 367 8.76 -3.84 -2.21
C THR A 367 8.87 -4.11 -0.72
N LEU A 368 7.85 -4.72 -0.14
CA LEU A 368 7.90 -5.23 1.23
C LEU A 368 8.42 -6.67 1.22
N LEU A 369 9.35 -6.99 2.11
CA LEU A 369 9.80 -8.36 2.35
C LEU A 369 9.24 -8.83 3.69
N HIS A 370 8.48 -9.92 3.66
CA HIS A 370 7.79 -10.45 4.84
C HIS A 370 8.40 -11.76 5.31
N LEU A 371 8.47 -11.89 6.64
CA LEU A 371 8.70 -13.15 7.34
C LEU A 371 7.78 -13.20 8.56
N PRO A 372 7.46 -14.38 9.12
CA PRO A 372 6.54 -14.47 10.25
C PRO A 372 6.96 -13.59 11.44
N GLY A 373 6.19 -12.54 11.71
CA GLY A 373 6.43 -11.60 12.81
C GLY A 373 7.28 -10.37 12.46
N HIS A 374 7.73 -10.19 11.21
CA HIS A 374 8.53 -9.03 10.80
C HIS A 374 8.24 -8.62 9.35
N ILE A 375 8.43 -7.33 9.04
CA ILE A 375 8.31 -6.82 7.67
C ILE A 375 9.35 -5.74 7.42
N MET A 376 9.85 -5.67 6.20
CA MET A 376 10.99 -4.83 5.83
C MET A 376 10.72 -4.14 4.51
N LEU A 377 11.22 -2.91 4.33
CA LEU A 377 11.16 -2.20 3.06
C LEU A 377 12.46 -2.43 2.30
N TYR A 378 12.37 -3.08 1.14
CA TYR A 378 13.52 -3.25 0.25
C TYR A 378 14.01 -1.90 -0.25
N ALA A 379 15.28 -1.56 0.00
CA ALA A 379 15.87 -0.28 -0.35
C ALA A 379 16.66 -0.33 -1.68
N GLY A 380 16.95 -1.53 -2.19
CA GLY A 380 17.71 -1.72 -3.43
C GLY A 380 18.97 -2.53 -3.23
N ILE A 381 19.95 -2.32 -4.11
CA ILE A 381 21.23 -3.01 -4.11
C ILE A 381 22.35 -2.00 -3.81
N LYS A 382 23.18 -2.29 -2.81
CA LYS A 382 24.44 -1.59 -2.52
C LYS A 382 25.58 -2.59 -2.62
N ASP A 383 26.59 -2.30 -3.44
CA ASP A 383 27.77 -3.14 -3.65
C ASP A 383 27.46 -4.62 -3.98
N GLY A 384 26.40 -4.85 -4.76
CA GLY A 384 25.94 -6.18 -5.14
C GLY A 384 25.07 -6.89 -4.08
N THR A 385 24.84 -6.28 -2.92
CA THR A 385 24.06 -6.83 -1.81
C THR A 385 22.67 -6.19 -1.73
N PRO A 386 21.58 -6.97 -1.69
CA PRO A 386 20.25 -6.46 -1.40
C PRO A 386 20.19 -5.93 0.03
N ILE A 387 19.74 -4.70 0.18
CA ILE A 387 19.58 -4.06 1.49
C ILE A 387 18.14 -3.66 1.75
N VAL A 388 17.79 -3.59 3.02
CA VAL A 388 16.47 -3.17 3.51
C VAL A 388 16.62 -2.03 4.49
N ILE A 389 15.56 -1.22 4.61
CA ILE A 389 15.32 -0.37 5.77
C ILE A 389 14.13 -0.91 6.56
N HIS A 390 14.30 -1.07 7.86
CA HIS A 390 13.30 -1.68 8.73
C HIS A 390 13.50 -1.28 10.20
N ASP A 391 12.44 -1.39 11.00
CA ASP A 391 12.52 -1.23 12.46
C ASP A 391 12.49 -2.61 13.13
N MET A 392 13.62 -3.02 13.71
CA MET A 392 13.85 -4.40 14.14
C MET A 392 14.36 -4.47 15.58
N TRP A 393 13.80 -5.40 16.36
CA TRP A 393 14.32 -5.69 17.71
C TRP A 393 15.66 -6.43 17.68
N GLY A 394 15.70 -7.67 17.18
CA GLY A 394 16.94 -8.44 17.15
C GLY A 394 16.79 -9.87 16.65
N LEU A 395 17.92 -10.47 16.29
CA LEU A 395 18.01 -11.85 15.81
C LEU A 395 18.01 -12.85 16.97
N LYS A 396 17.43 -14.03 16.75
CA LYS A 396 17.46 -15.12 17.73
C LYS A 396 18.84 -15.77 17.76
N THR A 397 19.44 -15.90 18.94
CA THR A 397 20.71 -16.62 19.15
C THR A 397 20.46 -18.09 19.53
N LYS A 398 21.50 -18.94 19.45
CA LYS A 398 21.47 -20.37 19.77
C LYS A 398 20.99 -20.66 21.21
N ASN A 399 21.26 -19.74 22.15
CA ASN A 399 20.92 -19.86 23.57
C ASN A 399 19.57 -19.21 23.95
N ASP A 400 18.63 -19.14 22.99
CA ASP A 400 17.34 -18.46 23.13
C ASP A 400 17.44 -16.98 23.55
N GLY A 401 18.58 -16.36 23.28
CA GLY A 401 18.81 -14.93 23.49
C GLY A 401 18.40 -14.09 22.29
N ARG A 402 18.79 -12.80 22.33
CA ARG A 402 18.63 -11.86 21.22
C ARG A 402 19.92 -11.09 20.97
N ALA A 403 20.31 -11.02 19.70
CA ALA A 403 21.31 -10.10 19.17
C ALA A 403 20.58 -8.85 18.67
N LEU A 404 20.66 -7.76 19.42
CA LEU A 404 19.85 -6.56 19.18
C LEU A 404 20.36 -5.70 18.05
N VAL A 405 19.42 -5.30 17.21
CA VAL A 405 19.49 -4.08 16.40
C VAL A 405 18.83 -2.96 17.21
N GLY A 406 17.59 -3.17 17.65
CA GLY A 406 16.91 -2.32 18.64
C GLY A 406 16.35 -1.01 18.08
N GLY A 407 16.12 -0.92 16.77
CA GLY A 407 15.59 0.29 16.14
C GLY A 407 15.52 0.22 14.62
N VAL A 408 15.28 1.38 14.02
CA VAL A 408 15.30 1.58 12.57
C VAL A 408 16.73 1.49 12.07
N ALA A 409 16.99 0.57 11.14
CA ALA A 409 18.31 0.35 10.57
C ALA A 409 18.26 0.02 9.08
N ILE A 410 19.39 0.26 8.41
CA ILE A 410 19.73 -0.28 7.10
C ILE A 410 20.54 -1.56 7.34
N THR A 411 20.10 -2.68 6.77
CA THR A 411 20.80 -3.97 6.93
C THR A 411 20.82 -4.75 5.63
N SER A 412 21.78 -5.66 5.47
CA SER A 412 21.64 -6.72 4.47
C SER A 412 20.62 -7.77 4.93
N LEU A 413 20.15 -8.61 4.01
CA LEU A 413 19.30 -9.75 4.36
C LEU A 413 20.05 -10.89 5.08
N GLU A 414 21.38 -10.81 5.15
CA GLU A 414 22.29 -11.81 5.73
C GLU A 414 22.94 -11.32 7.03
N ILE A 415 22.50 -10.19 7.58
CA ILE A 415 23.06 -9.62 8.80
C ILE A 415 23.14 -10.66 9.94
N GLY A 416 24.29 -10.69 10.62
CA GLY A 416 24.59 -11.63 11.69
C GLY A 416 25.12 -12.99 11.24
N GLN A 417 25.36 -13.21 9.94
CA GLN A 417 25.98 -14.44 9.43
C GLN A 417 27.41 -14.69 9.94
N ASP A 418 28.11 -13.63 10.33
CA ASP A 418 29.47 -13.64 10.86
C ASP A 418 29.52 -14.03 12.36
N ARG A 419 28.36 -14.15 13.02
CA ARG A 419 28.26 -14.51 14.43
C ARG A 419 28.07 -16.00 14.64
N GLU A 420 29.02 -16.61 15.35
CA GLU A 420 28.95 -18.03 15.72
C GLU A 420 27.72 -18.42 16.56
N ASP A 421 27.13 -17.49 17.30
CA ASP A 421 25.95 -17.72 18.14
C ASP A 421 24.62 -17.53 17.40
N ILE A 422 24.64 -17.26 16.09
CA ILE A 422 23.47 -17.19 15.22
C ILE A 422 23.50 -18.39 14.26
N ASP A 423 22.40 -19.13 14.20
CA ASP A 423 22.21 -20.24 13.25
C ASP A 423 21.78 -19.67 11.89
N SER A 424 22.22 -20.25 10.77
CA SER A 424 21.86 -19.76 9.43
C SER A 424 20.33 -19.71 9.22
N LYS A 425 19.59 -20.65 9.81
CA LYS A 425 18.11 -20.63 9.77
C LYS A 425 17.49 -19.43 10.51
N ASN A 426 18.27 -18.73 11.34
CA ASN A 426 17.83 -17.57 12.10
C ASN A 426 18.06 -16.24 11.37
N LEU A 427 18.80 -16.22 10.28
CA LEU A 427 18.99 -15.05 9.41
C LEU A 427 17.65 -14.57 8.83
N LEU A 428 17.61 -13.30 8.42
CA LEU A 428 16.42 -12.71 7.82
C LEU A 428 16.05 -13.43 6.51
N ILE A 429 17.02 -13.56 5.59
CA ILE A 429 16.83 -14.20 4.28
C ILE A 429 16.22 -15.61 4.39
N SER A 430 16.65 -16.39 5.39
CA SER A 430 16.16 -17.76 5.58
C SER A 430 14.70 -17.83 5.99
N LYS A 431 14.18 -16.78 6.65
CA LYS A 431 12.80 -16.73 7.14
C LYS A 431 11.83 -15.99 6.21
N ILE A 432 12.33 -15.24 5.22
CA ILE A 432 11.46 -14.55 4.25
C ILE A 432 10.58 -15.58 3.53
N ASP A 433 9.27 -15.37 3.60
CA ASP A 433 8.26 -16.21 2.95
C ASP A 433 7.67 -15.56 1.70
N SER A 434 7.75 -14.23 1.58
CA SER A 434 7.17 -13.50 0.46
C SER A 434 7.80 -12.13 0.26
N MET A 435 7.71 -11.65 -0.99
CA MET A 435 7.92 -10.26 -1.34
C MET A 435 6.67 -9.68 -2.00
N ASN A 436 6.39 -8.42 -1.72
CA ASN A 436 5.17 -7.75 -2.10
C ASN A 436 5.46 -6.44 -2.80
N ILE A 437 5.19 -6.39 -4.10
CA ILE A 437 5.46 -5.21 -4.90
C ILE A 437 4.26 -4.27 -4.86
N LEU A 438 4.48 -3.11 -4.24
CA LEU A 438 3.56 -1.98 -4.12
C LEU A 438 3.65 -1.12 -5.38
N VAL A 439 3.18 -1.64 -6.50
CA VAL A 439 2.99 -0.82 -7.70
C VAL A 439 1.70 -0.01 -7.55
N PRO A 440 1.72 1.30 -7.82
CA PRO A 440 0.47 2.04 -8.01
C PRO A 440 -0.31 1.37 -9.14
N LYS A 441 -1.64 1.37 -9.04
CA LYS A 441 -2.45 1.06 -10.22
C LYS A 441 -2.04 2.06 -11.30
N PRO A 442 -1.73 1.59 -12.53
CA PRO A 442 -1.39 2.51 -13.60
C PRO A 442 -2.56 3.48 -13.80
N THR A 443 -2.26 4.77 -13.93
CA THR A 443 -3.27 5.75 -14.31
C THR A 443 -3.81 5.40 -15.71
N LEU A 444 -4.98 5.92 -16.08
CA LEU A 444 -5.49 5.72 -17.45
C LEU A 444 -4.46 6.22 -18.49
N GLN A 445 -3.70 7.26 -18.16
CA GLN A 445 -2.60 7.76 -18.98
C GLN A 445 -1.46 6.74 -19.09
N ASP A 446 -0.99 6.16 -17.99
CA ASP A 446 0.05 5.11 -18.01
C ASP A 446 -0.39 3.90 -18.85
N ILE A 447 -1.68 3.53 -18.75
CA ILE A 447 -2.27 2.44 -19.52
C ILE A 447 -2.20 2.75 -21.02
N ILE A 448 -2.63 3.94 -21.45
CA ILE A 448 -2.61 4.35 -22.86
C ILE A 448 -1.18 4.50 -23.38
N ALA A 449 -0.30 5.13 -22.61
CA ALA A 449 1.11 5.27 -22.94
C ALA A 449 1.77 3.91 -23.20
N LYS A 450 1.51 2.94 -22.31
CA LYS A 450 2.02 1.57 -22.44
C LYS A 450 1.36 0.78 -23.56
N ALA A 451 0.04 0.89 -23.73
CA ALA A 451 -0.71 0.21 -24.77
C ALA A 451 -0.25 0.62 -26.17
N TYR A 452 0.05 1.91 -26.34
CA TYR A 452 0.21 2.50 -27.64
C TYR A 452 1.59 3.10 -27.92
N ASP A 453 2.54 2.97 -26.99
CA ASP A 453 3.91 3.50 -27.12
C ASP A 453 3.90 5.01 -27.47
N VAL A 454 3.09 5.75 -26.72
CA VAL A 454 2.89 7.21 -26.83
C VAL A 454 3.35 7.92 -25.57
N ASN A 455 3.80 9.17 -25.72
CA ASN A 455 4.11 10.02 -24.57
C ASN A 455 2.86 10.76 -24.13
N ILE A 456 2.72 10.99 -22.83
CA ILE A 456 1.62 11.82 -22.29
C ILE A 456 2.23 12.88 -21.39
N SER A 457 1.83 14.12 -21.60
CA SER A 457 2.20 15.25 -20.77
C SER A 457 0.95 16.02 -20.39
N GLU A 458 0.75 16.24 -19.09
CA GLU A 458 -0.43 16.89 -18.53
C GLU A 458 -1.73 16.23 -19.01
N ASN A 459 -2.44 16.85 -19.95
CA ASN A 459 -3.71 16.39 -20.51
C ASN A 459 -3.61 16.13 -22.03
N SER A 460 -2.41 15.83 -22.54
CA SER A 460 -2.18 15.66 -23.97
C SER A 460 -1.34 14.41 -24.26
N VAL A 461 -1.86 13.58 -25.16
CA VAL A 461 -1.14 12.48 -25.79
C VAL A 461 -0.32 13.04 -26.94
N ILE A 462 0.98 12.78 -26.94
CA ILE A 462 1.95 13.27 -27.92
C ILE A 462 2.38 12.08 -28.78
N PHE A 463 2.07 12.15 -30.07
CA PHE A 463 2.44 11.15 -31.06
C PHE A 463 3.88 11.31 -31.55
N LYS A 464 4.41 10.28 -32.19
CA LYS A 464 5.79 10.26 -32.72
C LYS A 464 6.04 11.32 -33.80
N ASP A 465 4.99 11.79 -34.48
CA ASP A 465 5.06 12.88 -35.46
C ASP A 465 4.97 14.28 -34.83
N GLY A 466 4.91 14.37 -33.49
CA GLY A 466 4.78 15.61 -32.73
C GLY A 466 3.36 16.17 -32.63
N THR A 467 2.38 15.57 -33.30
CA THR A 467 0.97 15.96 -33.13
C THR A 467 0.43 15.51 -31.78
N THR A 468 -0.65 16.15 -31.34
CA THR A 468 -1.22 15.93 -30.01
C THR A 468 -2.72 15.72 -30.06
N GLU A 469 -3.23 14.88 -29.16
CA GLU A 469 -4.66 14.72 -28.88
C GLU A 469 -4.94 14.95 -27.39
N ILE A 470 -6.10 15.51 -27.07
CA ILE A 470 -6.52 15.74 -25.69
C ILE A 470 -6.81 14.39 -25.02
N PHE A 471 -6.35 14.23 -23.77
CA PHE A 471 -6.59 13.01 -23.01
C PHE A 471 -8.00 12.97 -22.43
N ASP A 472 -8.44 14.03 -21.73
CA ASP A 472 -9.75 14.17 -21.06
C ASP A 472 -10.31 15.60 -21.22
N ASP A 473 -11.48 15.76 -21.84
CA ASP A 473 -12.13 17.07 -22.01
C ASP A 473 -12.95 17.56 -20.80
N LYS A 474 -13.02 16.72 -19.76
CA LYS A 474 -13.70 16.92 -18.47
C LYS A 474 -15.21 17.06 -18.56
N LYS A 475 -15.83 16.64 -19.66
CA LYS A 475 -17.29 16.67 -19.81
C LYS A 475 -17.89 15.32 -19.46
N ALA A 476 -18.98 15.36 -18.71
CA ALA A 476 -19.84 14.20 -18.55
C ALA A 476 -20.60 13.95 -19.86
N LYS A 477 -20.44 12.77 -20.45
CA LYS A 477 -21.04 12.39 -21.73
C LYS A 477 -22.07 11.29 -21.54
N ASN A 478 -23.14 11.34 -22.34
CA ASN A 478 -24.13 10.28 -22.43
C ASN A 478 -23.67 9.17 -23.39
N LYS A 479 -24.40 8.06 -23.48
CA LYS A 479 -24.03 6.90 -24.30
C LYS A 479 -23.88 7.21 -25.80
N GLU A 480 -24.70 8.12 -26.35
CA GLU A 480 -24.59 8.52 -27.75
C GLU A 480 -23.33 9.36 -28.00
N GLU A 481 -23.01 10.27 -27.08
CA GLU A 481 -21.78 11.07 -27.12
C GLU A 481 -20.54 10.18 -26.99
N LEU A 482 -20.52 9.24 -26.04
CA LEU A 482 -19.42 8.27 -25.88
C LEU A 482 -19.20 7.40 -27.14
N LEU A 483 -20.28 7.10 -27.88
CA LEU A 483 -20.19 6.29 -29.09
C LEU A 483 -19.63 7.06 -30.29
N ASN A 484 -19.81 8.38 -30.34
CA ASN A 484 -19.56 9.18 -31.54
C ASN A 484 -18.43 10.22 -31.38
N SER A 485 -18.15 10.66 -30.15
CA SER A 485 -17.21 11.73 -29.85
C SER A 485 -16.43 11.47 -28.55
N ALA A 486 -16.04 10.21 -28.31
CA ALA A 486 -15.17 9.86 -27.20
C ALA A 486 -13.75 10.42 -27.39
N ASP A 487 -13.25 11.10 -26.37
CA ASP A 487 -11.84 11.33 -26.09
C ASP A 487 -11.20 10.05 -25.50
N ILE A 488 -9.96 10.16 -25.00
CA ILE A 488 -9.11 9.00 -24.77
C ILE A 488 -9.44 8.33 -23.42
N GLU A 489 -9.78 9.10 -22.40
CA GLU A 489 -10.26 8.60 -21.11
C GLU A 489 -11.61 7.87 -21.22
N ASP A 490 -12.49 8.33 -22.12
CA ASP A 490 -13.82 7.74 -22.37
C ASP A 490 -13.76 6.28 -22.83
N ILE A 491 -12.62 5.82 -23.38
CA ILE A 491 -12.36 4.41 -23.69
C ILE A 491 -12.63 3.51 -22.47
N PHE A 492 -12.42 4.05 -21.27
CA PHE A 492 -12.56 3.36 -19.99
C PHE A 492 -13.87 3.63 -19.25
N ALA A 493 -14.82 4.35 -19.87
CA ALA A 493 -16.09 4.75 -19.25
C ALA A 493 -16.89 3.53 -18.71
N ASP A 494 -16.80 2.40 -19.40
CA ASP A 494 -17.33 1.11 -18.94
C ASP A 494 -16.19 0.16 -18.52
N GLU A 495 -16.36 -0.54 -17.39
CA GLU A 495 -15.39 -1.56 -16.95
C GLU A 495 -15.54 -2.84 -17.81
N TYR A 496 -14.44 -3.25 -18.45
CA TYR A 496 -14.36 -4.54 -19.15
C TYR A 496 -14.00 -5.65 -18.16
N PRO A 497 -14.84 -6.69 -17.98
CA PRO A 497 -14.65 -7.70 -16.95
C PRO A 497 -13.66 -8.80 -17.41
N LEU A 498 -12.40 -8.40 -17.63
CA LEU A 498 -11.31 -9.24 -18.10
C LEU A 498 -11.10 -10.46 -17.17
N PHE A 499 -11.00 -11.66 -17.75
CA PHE A 499 -10.85 -12.95 -17.06
C PHE A 499 -11.95 -13.31 -16.05
N LYS A 500 -13.03 -12.52 -15.94
CA LYS A 500 -14.17 -12.87 -15.10
C LYS A 500 -14.99 -13.99 -15.75
N PRO A 501 -15.65 -14.85 -14.93
CA PRO A 501 -16.58 -15.85 -15.43
C PRO A 501 -17.58 -15.24 -16.42
N LEU A 502 -17.97 -16.02 -17.42
CA LEU A 502 -18.95 -15.57 -18.40
C LEU A 502 -20.33 -15.46 -17.76
N THR A 503 -20.80 -14.23 -17.59
CA THR A 503 -22.14 -13.89 -17.07
C THR A 503 -22.92 -13.10 -18.12
N LEU A 504 -24.21 -12.82 -17.83
CA LEU A 504 -25.00 -11.91 -18.66
C LEU A 504 -24.30 -10.54 -18.77
N PRO A 505 -24.12 -10.00 -19.99
CA PRO A 505 -23.55 -8.67 -20.19
C PRO A 505 -24.36 -7.57 -19.51
N ILE A 506 -23.65 -6.59 -18.91
CA ILE A 506 -24.25 -5.45 -18.20
C ILE A 506 -23.90 -4.09 -18.82
N ASN A 507 -22.98 -4.05 -19.78
CA ASN A 507 -22.53 -2.84 -20.46
C ASN A 507 -22.02 -3.14 -21.88
N ASP A 508 -21.40 -2.14 -22.53
CA ASP A 508 -20.82 -2.23 -23.88
C ASP A 508 -19.31 -1.91 -23.85
N ALA A 509 -18.61 -2.33 -22.79
CA ALA A 509 -17.21 -1.97 -22.53
C ALA A 509 -16.29 -2.23 -23.73
N GLY A 510 -15.50 -1.21 -24.09
CA GLY A 510 -14.64 -1.20 -25.28
C GLY A 510 -15.30 -0.69 -26.56
N ARG A 511 -16.61 -0.43 -26.61
CA ARG A 511 -17.24 0.14 -27.82
C ARG A 511 -17.00 1.63 -28.00
N TYR A 512 -16.69 2.36 -26.93
CA TYR A 512 -16.28 3.76 -26.99
C TYR A 512 -14.82 3.83 -27.45
N ARG A 513 -14.58 4.56 -28.54
CA ARG A 513 -13.28 4.60 -29.24
C ARG A 513 -12.95 6.03 -29.60
N ASN A 514 -11.71 6.43 -29.32
CA ASN A 514 -11.15 7.64 -29.90
C ASN A 514 -10.59 7.33 -31.30
N TYR A 515 -11.28 7.79 -32.35
CA TYR A 515 -10.90 7.49 -33.73
C TYR A 515 -9.60 8.20 -34.15
N ALA A 516 -9.30 9.37 -33.61
CA ALA A 516 -8.05 10.09 -33.88
C ALA A 516 -6.83 9.30 -33.39
N LEU A 517 -6.91 8.74 -32.18
CA LEU A 517 -5.92 7.84 -31.60
C LEU A 517 -5.71 6.61 -32.49
N LEU A 518 -6.79 5.90 -32.86
CA LEU A 518 -6.69 4.71 -33.71
C LEU A 518 -6.14 5.01 -35.10
N ASP A 519 -6.52 6.14 -35.70
CA ASP A 519 -6.01 6.60 -37.00
C ASP A 519 -4.51 6.85 -36.95
N LYS A 520 -4.02 7.47 -35.87
CA LYS A 520 -2.58 7.71 -35.66
C LYS A 520 -1.79 6.42 -35.44
N ILE A 521 -2.37 5.44 -34.75
CA ILE A 521 -1.68 4.19 -34.41
C ILE A 521 -1.69 3.20 -35.59
N TYR A 522 -2.87 2.92 -36.14
CA TYR A 522 -3.09 1.82 -37.07
C TYR A 522 -3.16 2.25 -38.54
N GLY A 523 -3.40 3.55 -38.78
CA GLY A 523 -3.49 4.16 -40.11
C GLY A 523 -4.81 4.91 -40.29
N ALA A 524 -4.74 6.12 -40.88
CA ALA A 524 -5.89 7.02 -41.02
C ALA A 524 -6.78 6.69 -42.22
N ASP A 525 -6.25 6.00 -43.22
CA ASP A 525 -6.94 5.67 -44.47
C ASP A 525 -6.62 4.24 -44.95
N GLU A 526 -7.35 3.76 -45.95
CA GLU A 526 -7.19 2.39 -46.44
C GLU A 526 -5.76 2.11 -46.92
N LYS A 527 -5.10 3.09 -47.54
CA LYS A 527 -3.74 2.94 -48.08
C LYS A 527 -2.73 2.74 -46.96
N SER A 528 -2.76 3.60 -45.95
CA SER A 528 -1.88 3.52 -44.78
C SER A 528 -2.13 2.27 -43.95
N ILE A 529 -3.39 1.87 -43.77
CA ILE A 529 -3.74 0.64 -43.06
C ILE A 529 -3.22 -0.59 -43.82
N ARG A 530 -3.49 -0.69 -45.13
CA ARG A 530 -3.00 -1.82 -45.95
C ARG A 530 -1.48 -1.95 -45.93
N ALA A 531 -0.75 -0.83 -45.88
CA ALA A 531 0.71 -0.83 -45.76
C ALA A 531 1.19 -1.40 -44.41
N ASN A 532 0.36 -1.36 -43.37
CA ASN A 532 0.67 -1.90 -42.05
C ASN A 532 0.29 -3.38 -41.88
N LEU A 533 -0.44 -3.99 -42.82
CA LEU A 533 -0.92 -5.37 -42.70
C LEU A 533 0.16 -6.41 -43.03
N VAL A 534 0.30 -7.41 -42.18
CA VAL A 534 1.18 -8.58 -42.36
C VAL A 534 0.37 -9.87 -42.37
N ASP A 535 0.97 -10.95 -42.87
CA ASP A 535 0.35 -12.29 -42.84
C ASP A 535 0.49 -12.91 -41.45
N VAL A 536 -0.64 -13.34 -40.87
CA VAL A 536 -0.70 -14.18 -39.67
C VAL A 536 -1.26 -15.55 -40.08
N ILE A 537 -0.60 -16.63 -39.68
CA ILE A 537 -1.07 -18.00 -39.94
C ILE A 537 -1.99 -18.43 -38.81
N TRP A 538 -3.26 -18.68 -39.13
CA TRP A 538 -4.30 -19.14 -38.21
C TRP A 538 -4.29 -20.66 -38.08
N LEU A 539 -4.14 -21.14 -36.83
CA LEU A 539 -4.14 -22.55 -36.42
C LEU A 539 -3.27 -23.40 -37.35
N LYS A 540 -1.95 -23.19 -37.30
CA LYS A 540 -0.99 -23.73 -38.26
C LYS A 540 -1.13 -25.23 -38.49
N ASN A 541 -1.42 -26.01 -37.45
CA ASN A 541 -1.50 -27.47 -37.53
C ASN A 541 -2.90 -27.99 -37.90
N HIS A 542 -3.95 -27.17 -37.76
CA HIS A 542 -5.34 -27.61 -37.98
C HIS A 542 -6.04 -26.92 -39.17
N VAL A 543 -5.88 -25.59 -39.33
CA VAL A 543 -6.56 -24.80 -40.39
C VAL A 543 -5.56 -24.25 -41.41
N ASN A 544 -4.39 -23.81 -40.96
CA ASN A 544 -3.30 -23.28 -41.79
C ASN A 544 -3.72 -22.19 -42.80
N LYS A 545 -4.62 -21.28 -42.38
CA LYS A 545 -5.12 -20.19 -43.23
C LYS A 545 -4.38 -18.89 -42.94
N LYS A 546 -4.03 -18.15 -43.99
CA LYS A 546 -3.37 -16.84 -43.85
C LYS A 546 -4.41 -15.73 -43.74
N PHE A 547 -4.23 -14.86 -42.76
CA PHE A 547 -5.01 -13.63 -42.59
C PHE A 547 -4.13 -12.40 -42.60
N LYS A 548 -4.68 -11.28 -43.06
CA LYS A 548 -4.05 -9.97 -42.96
C LYS A 548 -4.39 -9.33 -41.62
N PHE A 549 -3.38 -8.93 -40.86
CA PHE A 549 -3.55 -8.26 -39.56
C PHE A 549 -2.54 -7.15 -39.37
N ASN A 550 -2.90 -6.12 -38.61
CA ASN A 550 -2.06 -4.93 -38.46
C ASN A 550 -0.79 -5.24 -37.66
N SER A 551 0.36 -4.81 -38.15
CA SER A 551 1.66 -5.02 -37.47
C SER A 551 1.96 -4.00 -36.38
N LYS A 552 1.24 -2.87 -36.35
CA LYS A 552 1.49 -1.80 -35.38
C LYS A 552 1.06 -2.22 -33.98
N ASN A 553 1.79 -1.72 -32.99
CA ASN A 553 1.51 -1.88 -31.57
C ASN A 553 1.25 -3.33 -31.11
N GLY A 554 1.89 -4.30 -31.76
CA GLY A 554 1.84 -5.70 -31.35
C GLY A 554 0.62 -6.49 -31.79
N ALA A 555 -0.33 -5.88 -32.53
CA ALA A 555 -1.60 -6.52 -32.89
C ALA A 555 -1.42 -7.86 -33.64
N ALA A 556 -0.59 -7.92 -34.70
CA ALA A 556 -0.31 -9.16 -35.44
C ALA A 556 0.38 -10.21 -34.57
N LYS A 557 1.35 -9.81 -33.74
CA LYS A 557 2.04 -10.73 -32.82
C LYS A 557 1.09 -11.32 -31.78
N ALA A 558 0.13 -10.52 -31.31
CA ALA A 558 -0.90 -10.99 -30.40
C ALA A 558 -1.81 -12.02 -31.07
N LEU A 559 -2.26 -11.79 -32.31
CA LEU A 559 -3.05 -12.77 -33.06
C LEU A 559 -2.26 -14.05 -33.35
N GLU A 560 -0.96 -13.96 -33.66
CA GLU A 560 -0.08 -15.12 -33.81
C GLU A 560 0.01 -15.95 -32.52
N ALA A 561 0.12 -15.29 -31.36
CA ALA A 561 0.16 -15.96 -30.07
C ALA A 561 -1.17 -16.63 -29.72
N VAL A 562 -2.30 -15.97 -29.99
CA VAL A 562 -3.65 -16.56 -29.88
C VAL A 562 -3.76 -17.79 -30.78
N SER A 563 -3.40 -17.65 -32.06
CA SER A 563 -3.43 -18.73 -33.04
C SER A 563 -2.65 -19.94 -32.54
N LYS A 564 -1.41 -19.74 -32.07
CA LYS A 564 -0.58 -20.82 -31.52
C LYS A 564 -1.23 -21.52 -30.32
N GLU A 565 -1.71 -20.75 -29.34
CA GLU A 565 -2.27 -21.31 -28.11
C GLU A 565 -3.62 -22.01 -28.34
N LEU A 566 -4.43 -21.53 -29.28
CA LEU A 566 -5.63 -22.24 -29.72
C LEU A 566 -5.31 -23.52 -30.50
N ASP A 567 -4.25 -23.52 -31.31
CA ASP A 567 -3.78 -24.70 -32.03
C ASP A 567 -3.36 -25.81 -31.04
N GLU A 568 -2.68 -25.43 -29.96
CA GLU A 568 -2.32 -26.32 -28.84
C GLU A 568 -3.55 -26.79 -28.05
N LEU A 569 -4.55 -25.92 -27.85
CA LEU A 569 -5.81 -26.29 -27.19
C LEU A 569 -6.57 -27.34 -28.00
N ILE A 570 -6.70 -27.17 -29.32
CA ILE A 570 -7.38 -28.15 -30.19
C ILE A 570 -6.68 -29.51 -30.15
N GLY A 571 -5.34 -29.54 -30.06
CA GLY A 571 -4.60 -30.78 -29.89
C GLY A 571 -4.95 -31.56 -28.62
N LYS A 572 -5.49 -30.88 -27.59
CA LYS A 572 -5.97 -31.49 -26.33
C LYS A 572 -7.48 -31.70 -26.31
N GLU A 573 -8.24 -30.79 -26.92
CA GLU A 573 -9.69 -30.72 -26.95
C GLU A 573 -10.16 -30.56 -28.42
N PRO A 574 -10.17 -31.65 -29.22
CA PRO A 574 -10.42 -31.58 -30.66
C PRO A 574 -11.78 -30.97 -31.04
N GLU A 575 -12.78 -31.06 -30.16
CA GLU A 575 -14.11 -30.48 -30.37
C GLU A 575 -14.12 -28.95 -30.42
N MET A 576 -13.07 -28.28 -29.95
CA MET A 576 -12.92 -26.83 -30.00
C MET A 576 -12.78 -26.31 -31.44
N ILE A 577 -12.33 -27.16 -32.37
CA ILE A 577 -12.10 -26.79 -33.77
C ILE A 577 -13.35 -26.21 -34.44
N LYS A 578 -14.55 -26.70 -34.10
CA LYS A 578 -15.83 -26.26 -34.70
C LYS A 578 -16.14 -24.78 -34.47
N PHE A 579 -15.48 -24.13 -33.52
CA PHE A 579 -15.63 -22.70 -33.25
C PHE A 579 -14.62 -21.85 -34.02
N LEU A 580 -13.59 -22.47 -34.61
CA LEU A 580 -12.37 -21.79 -35.08
C LEU A 580 -11.92 -22.18 -36.51
N ASP A 581 -12.51 -23.21 -37.11
CA ASP A 581 -12.18 -23.77 -38.43
C ASP A 581 -12.59 -22.88 -39.61
N ASN A 582 -13.67 -22.11 -39.46
CA ASN A 582 -14.20 -21.24 -40.50
C ASN A 582 -14.35 -19.77 -40.05
N PRO A 583 -13.25 -19.08 -39.72
CA PRO A 583 -13.33 -17.67 -39.33
C PRO A 583 -13.74 -16.79 -40.52
N SER A 584 -14.66 -15.87 -40.27
CA SER A 584 -15.24 -14.96 -41.27
C SER A 584 -14.26 -13.92 -41.80
N GLY A 585 -13.16 -13.68 -41.08
CA GLY A 585 -12.02 -12.92 -41.56
C GLY A 585 -11.52 -11.86 -40.59
N THR A 586 -10.52 -11.11 -41.03
CA THR A 586 -9.80 -10.15 -40.17
C THR A 586 -9.82 -8.71 -40.67
N PHE A 587 -9.72 -8.49 -41.98
CA PHE A 587 -9.61 -7.15 -42.56
C PHE A 587 -10.71 -6.88 -43.60
N ASN A 588 -11.45 -5.79 -43.39
CA ASN A 588 -12.41 -5.24 -44.32
C ASN A 588 -12.54 -3.73 -44.09
N TYR A 589 -12.03 -2.92 -45.02
CA TYR A 589 -12.08 -1.47 -44.92
C TYR A 589 -13.51 -0.95 -45.14
N ARG A 590 -14.24 -0.73 -44.04
CA ARG A 590 -15.64 -0.29 -44.05
C ARG A 590 -16.02 0.55 -42.83
N LEU A 591 -17.10 1.31 -42.99
CA LEU A 591 -17.82 1.89 -41.87
C LEU A 591 -18.81 0.88 -41.27
N ILE A 592 -19.10 1.03 -39.98
CA ILE A 592 -20.15 0.26 -39.29
C ILE A 592 -21.50 0.71 -39.86
N ALA A 593 -22.35 -0.27 -40.18
CA ALA A 593 -23.65 -0.01 -40.82
C ALA A 593 -24.47 1.03 -40.05
N LYS A 594 -25.07 1.97 -40.78
CA LYS A 594 -25.87 3.10 -40.24
C LYS A 594 -25.08 4.09 -39.36
N THR A 595 -23.76 4.15 -39.51
CA THR A 595 -22.91 5.09 -38.77
C THR A 595 -21.79 5.64 -39.66
N ASN A 596 -21.14 6.71 -39.22
CA ASN A 596 -19.94 7.26 -39.87
C ASN A 596 -18.63 6.74 -39.25
N ARG A 597 -18.69 5.63 -38.52
CA ARG A 597 -17.60 5.13 -37.68
C ARG A 597 -16.87 3.98 -38.34
N LYS A 598 -15.54 3.98 -38.35
CA LYS A 598 -14.73 2.87 -38.87
C LYS A 598 -14.93 1.62 -38.01
N SER A 599 -15.07 0.47 -38.65
CA SER A 599 -15.08 -0.83 -37.96
C SER A 599 -13.69 -1.20 -37.46
N ALA A 600 -13.57 -2.00 -36.39
CA ALA A 600 -12.27 -2.56 -35.98
C ALA A 600 -11.62 -3.43 -37.08
N HIS A 601 -12.44 -4.10 -37.90
CA HIS A 601 -11.94 -4.79 -39.11
C HIS A 601 -11.33 -3.84 -40.14
N ALA A 602 -11.73 -2.56 -40.16
CA ALA A 602 -11.17 -1.59 -41.08
C ALA A 602 -9.72 -1.24 -40.74
N TYR A 603 -9.31 -1.36 -39.47
CA TYR A 603 -7.92 -1.21 -39.03
C TYR A 603 -7.11 -2.51 -39.14
N GLY A 604 -7.76 -3.65 -39.39
CA GLY A 604 -7.11 -4.97 -39.37
C GLY A 604 -6.69 -5.40 -37.96
N ILE A 605 -7.47 -5.02 -36.94
CA ILE A 605 -7.22 -5.34 -35.53
C ILE A 605 -8.31 -6.24 -34.93
N ALA A 606 -9.20 -6.80 -35.75
CA ALA A 606 -10.27 -7.67 -35.30
C ALA A 606 -10.31 -8.97 -36.09
N ILE A 607 -10.84 -10.03 -35.49
CA ILE A 607 -11.13 -11.30 -36.12
C ILE A 607 -12.54 -11.74 -35.73
N ASP A 608 -13.32 -12.14 -36.72
CA ASP A 608 -14.56 -12.87 -36.51
C ASP A 608 -14.25 -14.36 -36.67
N ILE A 609 -14.47 -15.15 -35.61
CA ILE A 609 -14.29 -16.61 -35.64
C ILE A 609 -15.48 -17.29 -36.36
N ASN A 610 -15.79 -18.55 -36.05
CA ASN A 610 -16.85 -19.26 -36.76
C ASN A 610 -18.24 -18.65 -36.45
N THR A 611 -18.84 -18.02 -37.46
CA THR A 611 -20.15 -17.37 -37.37
C THR A 611 -21.29 -18.34 -37.18
N ASP A 612 -21.17 -19.59 -37.64
CA ASP A 612 -22.20 -20.62 -37.49
C ASP A 612 -22.34 -21.09 -36.04
N LYS A 613 -21.35 -20.78 -35.19
CA LYS A 613 -21.33 -21.05 -33.75
C LYS A 613 -21.44 -19.78 -32.92
N SER A 614 -21.92 -18.70 -33.51
CA SER A 614 -22.00 -17.39 -32.87
C SER A 614 -23.42 -16.82 -32.91
N ASP A 615 -23.68 -15.84 -32.06
CA ASP A 615 -24.92 -15.08 -32.01
C ASP A 615 -24.61 -13.58 -32.07
N TYR A 616 -25.52 -12.83 -32.67
CA TYR A 616 -25.42 -11.40 -32.85
C TYR A 616 -26.77 -10.75 -32.57
N TRP A 617 -26.77 -9.68 -31.77
CA TRP A 617 -27.99 -9.08 -31.24
C TRP A 617 -28.99 -8.63 -32.30
N GLN A 618 -28.56 -8.30 -33.52
CA GLN A 618 -29.47 -7.94 -34.62
C GLN A 618 -30.03 -9.15 -35.38
N TRP A 619 -29.44 -10.34 -35.23
CA TRP A 619 -29.99 -11.59 -35.76
C TRP A 619 -31.04 -12.18 -34.81
N SER A 620 -30.95 -11.85 -33.53
CA SER A 620 -31.88 -12.31 -32.49
C SER A 620 -33.24 -11.63 -32.59
N LYS A 621 -34.30 -12.43 -32.80
CA LYS A 621 -35.69 -11.93 -32.91
C LYS A 621 -36.29 -11.47 -31.58
N ASP A 622 -35.81 -12.03 -30.47
CA ASP A 622 -36.25 -11.76 -29.10
C ASP A 622 -35.25 -10.92 -28.29
N GLY A 623 -34.06 -10.66 -28.86
CA GLY A 623 -32.97 -9.93 -28.19
C GLY A 623 -32.32 -10.71 -27.06
N VAL A 624 -32.60 -12.01 -26.93
CA VAL A 624 -32.09 -12.84 -25.84
C VAL A 624 -30.63 -13.19 -26.09
N TYR A 625 -29.78 -12.90 -25.12
CA TYR A 625 -28.36 -13.27 -25.13
C TYR A 625 -28.18 -14.78 -25.14
N LYS A 626 -27.43 -15.29 -26.12
CA LYS A 626 -27.02 -16.70 -26.20
C LYS A 626 -25.54 -16.75 -26.52
N ASN A 627 -24.80 -17.55 -25.76
CA ASN A 627 -23.39 -17.79 -26.02
C ASN A 627 -23.14 -19.28 -26.20
N GLN A 628 -22.43 -19.60 -27.28
CA GLN A 628 -21.91 -20.95 -27.54
C GLN A 628 -20.38 -21.00 -27.47
N ILE A 629 -19.70 -19.86 -27.44
CA ILE A 629 -18.24 -19.78 -27.44
C ILE A 629 -17.72 -20.20 -26.06
N PRO A 630 -16.87 -21.25 -25.98
CA PRO A 630 -16.28 -21.71 -24.73
C PRO A 630 -15.42 -20.65 -24.04
N GLU A 631 -15.47 -20.61 -22.71
CA GLU A 631 -14.68 -19.68 -21.89
C GLU A 631 -13.17 -19.86 -22.09
N SER A 632 -12.70 -21.07 -22.39
CA SER A 632 -11.28 -21.36 -22.68
C SER A 632 -10.76 -20.57 -23.88
N ILE A 633 -11.55 -20.48 -24.97
CA ILE A 633 -11.22 -19.69 -26.16
C ILE A 633 -11.16 -18.20 -25.78
N VAL A 634 -12.19 -17.70 -25.08
CA VAL A 634 -12.25 -16.29 -24.66
C VAL A 634 -11.04 -15.92 -23.81
N LYS A 635 -10.66 -16.76 -22.83
CA LYS A 635 -9.50 -16.51 -21.96
C LYS A 635 -8.18 -16.46 -22.72
N ILE A 636 -8.00 -17.26 -23.77
CA ILE A 636 -6.81 -17.21 -24.62
C ILE A 636 -6.73 -15.87 -25.36
N PHE A 637 -7.84 -15.39 -25.93
CA PHE A 637 -7.89 -14.07 -26.55
C PHE A 637 -7.61 -12.94 -25.55
N GLU A 638 -8.27 -12.96 -24.38
CA GLU A 638 -8.09 -11.96 -23.32
C GLU A 638 -6.64 -11.89 -22.81
N LYS A 639 -5.98 -13.06 -22.68
CA LYS A 639 -4.57 -13.16 -22.30
C LYS A 639 -3.64 -12.41 -23.24
N HIS A 640 -3.99 -12.32 -24.52
CA HIS A 640 -3.20 -11.67 -25.56
C HIS A 640 -3.74 -10.28 -25.92
N GLY A 641 -4.57 -9.67 -25.07
CA GLY A 641 -4.99 -8.27 -25.21
C GLY A 641 -6.17 -8.06 -26.16
N PHE A 642 -6.97 -9.10 -26.43
CA PHE A 642 -8.23 -8.96 -27.14
C PHE A 642 -9.40 -8.79 -26.17
N ILE A 643 -10.37 -7.98 -26.56
CA ILE A 643 -11.70 -7.96 -25.96
C ILE A 643 -12.69 -8.69 -26.86
N TRP A 644 -13.76 -9.19 -26.26
CA TRP A 644 -14.72 -10.07 -26.92
C TRP A 644 -16.13 -9.46 -26.95
N GLY A 645 -16.74 -9.46 -28.14
CA GLY A 645 -18.06 -8.90 -28.36
C GLY A 645 -19.20 -9.63 -27.65
N GLY A 646 -18.98 -10.87 -27.21
CA GLY A 646 -19.92 -11.59 -26.35
C GLY A 646 -20.05 -11.01 -24.94
N ARG A 647 -19.17 -10.09 -24.51
CA ARG A 647 -19.30 -9.38 -23.23
C ARG A 647 -20.18 -8.13 -23.31
N TRP A 648 -20.77 -7.82 -24.47
CA TRP A 648 -21.58 -6.63 -24.68
C TRP A 648 -23.08 -6.91 -24.53
N ILE A 649 -23.84 -5.94 -24.02
CA ILE A 649 -25.32 -5.97 -24.14
C ILE A 649 -25.70 -6.07 -25.62
N SER A 650 -24.98 -5.33 -26.48
CA SER A 650 -25.07 -5.46 -27.93
C SER A 650 -24.21 -6.62 -28.43
N PHE A 651 -24.51 -7.83 -27.95
CA PHE A 651 -23.64 -9.00 -28.11
C PHE A 651 -23.30 -9.33 -29.57
N ASP A 652 -22.03 -9.64 -29.78
CA ASP A 652 -21.42 -10.01 -31.07
C ASP A 652 -20.40 -11.13 -30.81
N THR A 653 -20.87 -12.38 -30.66
CA THR A 653 -20.06 -13.43 -30.03
C THR A 653 -18.97 -14.00 -30.93
N MET A 654 -19.00 -13.75 -32.24
CA MET A 654 -17.87 -14.11 -33.13
C MET A 654 -16.72 -13.12 -33.01
N HIS A 655 -16.98 -11.90 -32.53
CA HIS A 655 -16.08 -10.78 -32.71
C HIS A 655 -15.05 -10.66 -31.59
N PHE A 656 -13.78 -10.67 -31.97
CA PHE A 656 -12.67 -10.34 -31.10
C PHE A 656 -11.90 -9.17 -31.67
N GLU A 657 -11.63 -8.14 -30.87
CA GLU A 657 -10.82 -7.00 -31.28
C GLU A 657 -9.64 -6.76 -30.34
N TYR A 658 -8.48 -6.46 -30.92
CA TYR A 658 -7.24 -6.20 -30.19
C TYR A 658 -7.31 -4.82 -29.55
N ARG A 659 -7.32 -4.81 -28.22
CA ARG A 659 -7.47 -3.63 -27.37
C ARG A 659 -6.56 -3.76 -26.14
N PRO A 660 -5.23 -3.60 -26.34
CA PRO A 660 -4.22 -3.88 -25.32
C PRO A 660 -4.34 -3.00 -24.07
N GLU A 661 -5.01 -1.85 -24.16
CA GLU A 661 -5.28 -0.97 -23.03
C GLU A 661 -6.12 -1.64 -21.92
N PHE A 662 -7.01 -2.58 -22.25
CA PHE A 662 -7.79 -3.29 -21.22
C PHE A 662 -6.96 -4.33 -20.47
N LEU A 663 -5.88 -4.83 -21.09
CA LEU A 663 -4.94 -5.76 -20.45
C LEU A 663 -4.06 -5.05 -19.42
N TYR A 664 -3.62 -3.81 -19.69
CA TYR A 664 -2.74 -3.06 -18.79
C TYR A 664 -3.46 -2.36 -17.63
N ARG A 665 -4.79 -2.45 -17.56
CA ARG A 665 -5.60 -1.92 -16.44
C ARG A 665 -5.45 -2.75 -15.15
N TRP A 666 -4.89 -3.95 -15.24
CA TRP A 666 -4.75 -4.94 -14.17
C TRP A 666 -3.28 -5.35 -14.03
#